data_AF-A0A811VFF0-F1
#
_entry.id   AF-A0A811VFF0-F1
#
_cell.length_a   1.000
_cell.length_b   1.000
_cell.length_c   1.000
_cell.angle_alpha   90.00
_cell.angle_beta   90.00
_cell.angle_gamma   90.00
#
_symmetry.space_group_name_H-M   'P 1'
#
loop_
_entity.id
_entity.type
_entity.pdbx_description
1 polymer ?
#
loop_
_entity_poly.entity_id
_entity_poly.type
_entity_poly.pdbx_seq_one_letter_code
_entity_poly.pdbx_strand_id
1 'polypeptide(L)'
;MCKCNYVYFVLLLVFIRVVSPCQLDLLIPYPLFAQNFGSKKVIFTPQTSSLQLQKGESVTAYCSSGLMYKKIYSDRYGYNTKSDQSLAVSTAEFDCDSNNVITAKGLSINFSGTQTTIFCASQTTYELYESKRTLPNCEKYTTYAIGAPFQGIGNTIKAGVCYDLDHFELKFVSFMAHSNDDVDIFGEKNPSDELGVELSQKVGNLKNYYQFLSQTTFDVSRVELRKSQTLFDAFDFDLDSLLQDESLKSKLDSYAYLLNTMWWRQLRKQNWRRFLEALSERTRTAKYLVYMGTHGNIQLPSMDTNCSSFKGKIISIGTEKIAVAAPAYIWAYVKPTAGADEEDFVIIAHNSPYVTNPGPSEFCEVDVCDEVEWLKNSAFGNLRHLATLGYMFCCRPEEVAQIIDYFPLPLEEIIVTRSIEQTNVEEVEKVKLGSRKVVFEPQTSSINVLAGESITAYCSGGLVYEKKYDGNEPIFLAKNTADFICDANNVLKIGGVHISNNREIIIFCASQGTYDLYESKKTLPNCEKYMSYAIGVPIDGEKSEVKAGVCFDLDNFTLKYIHFITEPVTDRIVIDEKKKANELSLDLNQKVGGLTDYFPFMSVQKFNATRNELLRSRNLFDIFDFDLDSLLQDESQQTKLNSYAYLFNTLWWRQLRQQNWRHFLEALNERTRVTKYLVYMGTHGIAMMPSKQRNCSLLKSDFITVRSDQSQVTAPAYIWIYLKSLRPSERKEDIVVIAHNSPYVANPGSSEFCEVDVCDEVEWLKNSNFGYLRQIPTLGYTFCCRPKDVAKVIPHFPISANTGAATEVTRSTESSNSKLLEIVTGN
;
A
#
# COMPACT_ATOMS: atom_id res chain seq x y z
N MET A 1 72.61 -37.46 -54.83
CA MET A 1 72.09 -38.74 -54.26
C MET A 1 70.57 -38.63 -54.12
N CYS A 2 69.85 -39.76 -54.04
CA CYS A 2 68.40 -39.89 -53.80
C CYS A 2 67.49 -38.80 -54.43
N LYS A 3 67.20 -38.90 -55.73
CA LYS A 3 66.00 -39.59 -56.27
C LYS A 3 64.67 -38.93 -55.87
N CYS A 4 64.17 -38.05 -56.73
CA CYS A 4 62.72 -37.91 -56.93
C CYS A 4 62.15 -39.23 -57.47
N ASN A 5 60.86 -39.48 -57.25
CA ASN A 5 60.10 -40.46 -58.04
C ASN A 5 58.64 -39.99 -58.16
N TYR A 6 58.10 -40.00 -59.38
CA TYR A 6 56.70 -39.70 -59.67
C TYR A 6 55.83 -40.91 -59.31
N VAL A 7 54.76 -40.73 -58.54
CA VAL A 7 53.65 -41.69 -58.46
C VAL A 7 52.32 -40.93 -58.47
N TYR A 8 51.37 -41.45 -59.25
CA TYR A 8 50.03 -40.93 -59.48
C TYR A 8 49.30 -40.51 -58.19
N PHE A 9 48.83 -39.25 -58.15
CA PHE A 9 47.72 -38.87 -57.30
C PHE A 9 46.41 -39.17 -58.06
N VAL A 10 45.76 -40.28 -57.74
CA VAL A 10 44.43 -40.59 -58.27
C VAL A 10 43.43 -39.60 -57.68
N LEU A 11 42.61 -38.99 -58.53
CA LEU A 11 41.63 -37.97 -58.13
C LEU A 11 40.43 -38.65 -57.44
N LEU A 12 40.63 -39.01 -56.17
CA LEU A 12 39.67 -39.72 -55.36
C LEU A 12 38.55 -38.76 -54.92
N LEU A 13 37.54 -38.62 -55.79
CA LEU A 13 36.29 -37.92 -55.49
C LEU A 13 35.54 -38.65 -54.38
N VAL A 14 35.94 -38.39 -53.13
CA VAL A 14 35.13 -38.67 -51.95
C VAL A 14 33.88 -37.82 -52.06
N PHE A 15 32.79 -38.44 -52.53
CA PHE A 15 31.45 -37.89 -52.37
C PHE A 15 31.16 -37.80 -50.88
N ILE A 16 31.48 -36.65 -50.28
CA ILE A 16 30.89 -36.22 -49.02
C ILE A 16 29.40 -36.07 -49.30
N ARG A 17 28.63 -37.13 -49.06
CA ARG A 17 27.18 -37.06 -49.02
C ARG A 17 26.84 -36.15 -47.84
N VAL A 18 26.50 -34.90 -48.15
CA VAL A 18 25.87 -33.99 -47.19
C VAL A 18 24.52 -34.61 -46.85
N VAL A 19 24.47 -35.32 -45.72
CA VAL A 19 23.23 -35.90 -45.21
C VAL A 19 22.43 -34.76 -44.60
N SER A 20 21.52 -34.20 -45.39
CA SER A 20 20.52 -33.27 -44.88
C SER A 20 19.60 -34.02 -43.88
N PRO A 21 19.38 -33.52 -42.65
CA PRO A 21 18.31 -34.02 -41.82
C PRO A 21 16.95 -33.77 -42.48
N CYS A 22 15.94 -34.55 -42.11
CA CYS A 22 14.56 -34.25 -42.49
C CYS A 22 14.01 -33.15 -41.59
N GLN A 23 13.53 -32.05 -42.18
CA GLN A 23 12.82 -31.01 -41.45
C GLN A 23 11.31 -31.28 -41.45
N LEU A 24 10.71 -31.33 -40.27
CA LEU A 24 9.27 -31.38 -40.04
C LEU A 24 8.80 -29.99 -39.58
N ASP A 25 8.11 -29.24 -40.44
CA ASP A 25 7.61 -27.91 -40.08
C ASP A 25 6.37 -27.98 -39.18
N LEU A 26 6.23 -27.03 -38.26
CA LEU A 26 5.19 -27.00 -37.23
C LEU A 26 4.47 -25.64 -37.18
N LEU A 27 3.17 -25.66 -36.84
CA LEU A 27 2.36 -24.46 -36.63
C LEU A 27 1.65 -24.54 -35.28
N ILE A 28 1.41 -23.37 -34.66
CA ILE A 28 0.60 -23.26 -33.44
C ILE A 28 -0.88 -23.53 -33.81
N PRO A 29 -1.64 -24.35 -33.05
CA PRO A 29 -1.25 -25.04 -31.82
C PRO A 29 -0.34 -26.25 -32.08
N TYR A 30 0.80 -26.32 -31.41
CA TYR A 30 1.78 -27.39 -31.62
C TYR A 30 1.29 -28.74 -31.06
N PRO A 31 1.58 -29.87 -31.75
CA PRO A 31 1.41 -31.21 -31.19
C PRO A 31 2.36 -31.46 -30.02
N LEU A 32 1.95 -32.37 -29.13
CA LEU A 32 2.84 -33.01 -28.18
C LEU A 32 3.59 -34.13 -28.91
N PHE A 33 4.91 -34.19 -28.80
CA PHE A 33 5.75 -35.19 -29.48
C PHE A 33 6.33 -36.20 -28.51
N ALA A 34 6.58 -37.42 -28.99
CA ALA A 34 7.32 -38.44 -28.25
C ALA A 34 8.37 -39.14 -29.11
N GLN A 35 9.54 -39.41 -28.52
CA GLN A 35 10.67 -40.09 -29.17
C GLN A 35 11.32 -41.07 -28.18
N ASN A 36 11.84 -42.19 -28.67
CA ASN A 36 12.55 -43.18 -27.86
C ASN A 36 14.07 -42.91 -27.91
N PHE A 37 14.66 -42.61 -26.76
CA PHE A 37 16.10 -42.45 -26.58
C PHE A 37 16.65 -43.65 -25.82
N GLY A 38 17.11 -44.65 -26.57
CA GLY A 38 17.48 -45.95 -26.00
C GLY A 38 16.24 -46.66 -25.42
N SER A 39 16.29 -46.98 -24.12
CA SER A 39 15.17 -47.61 -23.40
C SER A 39 14.15 -46.60 -22.83
N LYS A 40 14.39 -45.28 -22.90
CA LYS A 40 13.48 -44.27 -22.35
C LYS A 40 12.64 -43.62 -23.44
N LYS A 41 11.32 -43.55 -23.24
CA LYS A 41 10.43 -42.68 -24.02
C LYS A 41 10.49 -41.28 -23.41
N VAL A 42 10.78 -40.28 -24.24
CA VAL A 42 10.76 -38.85 -23.87
C VAL A 42 9.58 -38.20 -24.57
N ILE A 43 8.88 -37.31 -23.87
CA ILE A 43 7.73 -36.57 -24.40
C ILE A 43 8.02 -35.07 -24.27
N PHE A 44 7.67 -34.27 -25.28
CA PHE A 44 8.03 -32.85 -25.32
C PHE A 44 7.02 -32.00 -26.10
N THR A 45 6.91 -30.75 -25.69
CA THR A 45 6.33 -29.68 -26.52
C THR A 45 7.47 -29.04 -27.32
N PRO A 46 7.34 -28.79 -28.63
CA PRO A 46 8.43 -28.25 -29.43
C PRO A 46 8.61 -26.75 -29.17
N GLN A 47 9.84 -26.32 -28.88
CA GLN A 47 10.16 -24.89 -28.70
C GLN A 47 10.32 -24.14 -30.02
N THR A 48 10.49 -24.85 -31.14
CA THR A 48 10.75 -24.29 -32.47
C THR A 48 9.63 -24.64 -33.45
N SER A 49 9.39 -23.78 -34.46
CA SER A 49 8.42 -24.02 -35.53
C SER A 49 8.86 -25.09 -36.55
N SER A 50 9.89 -25.88 -36.23
CA SER A 50 10.26 -27.10 -36.97
C SER A 50 11.07 -28.03 -36.05
N LEU A 51 11.04 -29.32 -36.37
CA LEU A 51 11.90 -30.36 -35.79
C LEU A 51 12.82 -30.92 -36.85
N GLN A 52 14.04 -31.29 -36.46
CA GLN A 52 15.03 -31.95 -37.33
C GLN A 52 15.16 -33.41 -36.92
N LEU A 53 14.88 -34.33 -37.85
CA LEU A 53 15.06 -35.77 -37.66
C LEU A 53 16.25 -36.26 -38.48
N GLN A 54 17.11 -37.07 -37.87
CA GLN A 54 18.17 -37.76 -38.61
C GLN A 54 17.58 -38.95 -39.39
N LYS A 55 18.35 -39.43 -40.37
CA LYS A 55 17.95 -40.52 -41.24
C LYS A 55 17.65 -41.80 -40.47
N GLY A 56 16.42 -42.29 -40.55
CA GLY A 56 15.93 -43.46 -39.82
C GLY A 56 15.42 -43.18 -38.40
N GLU A 57 15.45 -41.92 -37.93
CA GLU A 57 14.73 -41.53 -36.71
C GLU A 57 13.24 -41.36 -36.99
N SER A 58 12.43 -41.56 -35.96
CA SER A 58 11.00 -41.26 -35.96
C SER A 58 10.55 -40.58 -34.67
N VAL A 59 9.46 -39.83 -34.77
CA VAL A 59 8.82 -39.12 -33.67
C VAL A 59 7.31 -39.24 -33.80
N THR A 60 6.61 -39.52 -32.71
CA THR A 60 5.14 -39.64 -32.70
C THR A 60 4.50 -38.34 -32.21
N ALA A 61 3.65 -37.74 -33.03
CA ALA A 61 2.86 -36.57 -32.69
C ALA A 61 1.50 -36.97 -32.09
N TYR A 62 1.02 -36.18 -31.14
CA TYR A 62 -0.23 -36.39 -30.41
C TYR A 62 -0.99 -35.06 -30.25
N CYS A 63 -2.28 -35.06 -30.57
CA CYS A 63 -3.20 -33.93 -30.39
C CYS A 63 -4.53 -34.42 -29.80
N SER A 64 -4.93 -33.90 -28.64
CA SER A 64 -6.23 -34.19 -28.01
C SER A 64 -7.42 -33.73 -28.87
N SER A 65 -7.24 -32.69 -29.68
CA SER A 65 -8.24 -32.17 -30.63
C SER A 65 -8.26 -32.87 -32.00
N GLY A 66 -7.40 -33.86 -32.23
CA GLY A 66 -7.08 -34.36 -33.58
C GLY A 66 -5.96 -33.57 -34.27
N LEU A 67 -5.22 -34.26 -35.15
CA LEU A 67 -4.12 -33.70 -35.94
C LEU A 67 -4.60 -33.04 -37.23
N MET A 68 -3.88 -32.01 -37.66
CA MET A 68 -4.07 -31.28 -38.91
C MET A 68 -2.74 -31.18 -39.65
N TYR A 69 -2.79 -31.07 -40.98
CA TYR A 69 -1.64 -30.66 -41.78
C TYR A 69 -2.01 -29.60 -42.81
N LYS A 70 -1.12 -28.62 -42.96
CA LYS A 70 -1.14 -27.63 -44.04
C LYS A 70 -0.19 -28.12 -45.12
N LYS A 71 -0.64 -28.23 -46.36
CA LYS A 71 0.23 -28.59 -47.50
C LYS A 71 0.27 -27.47 -48.53
N ILE A 72 1.47 -27.15 -48.99
CA ILE A 72 1.70 -26.15 -50.05
C ILE A 72 2.00 -26.90 -51.35
N TYR A 73 1.15 -26.69 -52.36
CA TYR A 73 1.37 -27.16 -53.71
C TYR A 73 1.55 -25.96 -54.65
N SER A 74 2.68 -25.91 -55.36
CA SER A 74 2.80 -25.08 -56.56
C SER A 74 2.05 -25.76 -57.70
N ASP A 75 1.06 -25.09 -58.28
CA ASP A 75 0.43 -25.59 -59.50
C ASP A 75 1.36 -25.46 -60.73
N ARG A 76 0.91 -25.94 -61.90
CA ARG A 76 1.70 -25.87 -63.15
C ARG A 76 1.81 -24.44 -63.72
N TYR A 77 1.26 -23.44 -63.05
CA TYR A 77 1.29 -22.03 -63.42
C TYR A 77 2.05 -21.14 -62.40
N GLY A 78 2.60 -21.74 -61.34
CA GLY A 78 3.38 -21.05 -60.31
C GLY A 78 2.57 -20.47 -59.14
N TYR A 79 1.27 -20.76 -59.05
CA TYR A 79 0.46 -20.36 -57.91
C TYR A 79 0.59 -21.36 -56.76
N ASN A 80 1.08 -20.88 -55.62
CA ASN A 80 1.17 -21.65 -54.38
C ASN A 80 -0.21 -21.71 -53.71
N THR A 81 -0.94 -22.80 -53.94
CA THR A 81 -2.19 -23.07 -53.23
C THR A 81 -1.88 -23.69 -51.86
N LYS A 82 -2.58 -23.20 -50.83
CA LYS A 82 -2.49 -23.68 -49.44
C LYS A 82 -3.80 -24.35 -49.09
N SER A 83 -3.76 -25.63 -48.75
CA SER A 83 -4.91 -26.34 -48.19
C SER A 83 -4.58 -26.88 -46.81
N ASP A 84 -5.50 -26.66 -45.88
CA ASP A 84 -5.50 -27.27 -44.55
C ASP A 84 -6.39 -28.51 -44.61
N GLN A 85 -5.86 -29.66 -44.17
CA GLN A 85 -6.56 -30.94 -44.17
C GLN A 85 -6.47 -31.60 -42.81
N SER A 86 -7.59 -32.21 -42.40
CA SER A 86 -7.67 -32.98 -41.17
C SER A 86 -7.11 -34.38 -41.38
N LEU A 87 -6.29 -34.82 -40.43
CA LEU A 87 -5.96 -36.22 -40.26
C LEU A 87 -7.07 -36.84 -39.41
N ALA A 88 -7.66 -37.94 -39.87
CA ALA A 88 -8.71 -38.66 -39.14
C ALA A 88 -8.17 -39.43 -37.91
N VAL A 89 -7.10 -38.93 -37.30
CA VAL A 89 -6.36 -39.52 -36.18
C VAL A 89 -5.90 -38.42 -35.21
N SER A 90 -5.92 -38.77 -33.92
CA SER A 90 -5.34 -38.01 -32.81
C SER A 90 -3.81 -38.15 -32.72
N THR A 91 -3.25 -39.20 -33.35
CA THR A 91 -1.85 -39.61 -33.22
C THR A 91 -1.26 -40.03 -34.57
N ALA A 92 -0.02 -39.65 -34.87
CA ALA A 92 0.70 -40.10 -36.06
C ALA A 92 2.21 -40.23 -35.80
N GLU A 93 2.84 -41.31 -36.24
CA GLU A 93 4.30 -41.47 -36.22
C GLU A 93 4.88 -40.93 -37.53
N PHE A 94 5.77 -39.94 -37.44
CA PHE A 94 6.53 -39.36 -38.55
C PHE A 94 7.96 -39.91 -38.54
N ASP A 95 8.45 -40.37 -39.69
CA ASP A 95 9.83 -40.89 -39.83
C ASP A 95 10.60 -40.22 -40.97
N CYS A 96 11.93 -40.17 -40.84
CA CYS A 96 12.85 -39.67 -41.86
C CYS A 96 13.38 -40.83 -42.71
N ASP A 97 12.91 -40.95 -43.95
CA ASP A 97 13.07 -42.16 -44.75
C ASP A 97 14.47 -42.36 -45.36
N SER A 98 14.62 -43.42 -46.16
CA SER A 98 15.88 -43.74 -46.86
C SER A 98 16.29 -42.72 -47.93
N ASN A 99 15.44 -41.74 -48.25
CA ASN A 99 15.64 -40.67 -49.23
C ASN A 99 15.74 -39.27 -48.59
N ASN A 100 15.75 -39.18 -47.26
CA ASN A 100 15.70 -37.93 -46.48
C ASN A 100 14.37 -37.16 -46.66
N VAL A 101 13.25 -37.88 -46.76
CA VAL A 101 11.89 -37.34 -46.81
C VAL A 101 11.12 -37.74 -45.55
N ILE A 102 10.30 -36.82 -45.01
CA ILE A 102 9.34 -37.15 -43.96
C ILE A 102 8.25 -38.06 -44.54
N THR A 103 8.02 -39.22 -43.94
CA THR A 103 6.80 -40.02 -44.15
C THR A 103 6.01 -40.12 -42.85
N ALA A 104 4.76 -40.59 -42.92
CA ALA A 104 3.95 -40.85 -41.72
C ALA A 104 3.33 -42.25 -41.79
N LYS A 105 3.61 -43.08 -40.78
CA LYS A 105 3.23 -44.50 -40.79
C LYS A 105 1.72 -44.67 -40.64
N GLY A 106 1.15 -45.61 -41.40
CA GLY A 106 -0.28 -45.89 -41.42
C GLY A 106 -1.14 -44.86 -42.16
N LEU A 107 -0.54 -43.79 -42.71
CA LEU A 107 -1.26 -42.75 -43.45
C LEU A 107 -0.90 -42.81 -44.94
N SER A 108 -1.91 -42.84 -45.81
CA SER A 108 -1.76 -42.84 -47.27
C SER A 108 -1.38 -41.46 -47.84
N ILE A 109 -0.54 -40.71 -47.13
CA ILE A 109 -0.20 -39.32 -47.42
C ILE A 109 1.30 -39.24 -47.70
N ASN A 110 1.65 -38.92 -48.95
CA ASN A 110 3.03 -38.69 -49.35
C ASN A 110 3.39 -37.20 -49.20
N PHE A 111 4.44 -36.89 -48.44
CA PHE A 111 4.95 -35.53 -48.21
C PHE A 111 6.15 -35.17 -49.11
N SER A 112 6.63 -36.09 -49.97
CA SER A 112 7.71 -35.86 -50.92
C SER A 112 7.55 -34.57 -51.73
N GLY A 113 8.55 -33.69 -51.64
CA GLY A 113 8.68 -32.52 -52.50
C GLY A 113 7.79 -31.32 -52.16
N THR A 114 7.14 -31.29 -51.00
CA THR A 114 6.21 -30.21 -50.61
C THR A 114 6.40 -29.74 -49.17
N GLN A 115 6.48 -28.43 -48.96
CA GLN A 115 6.40 -27.84 -47.62
C GLN A 115 5.08 -28.26 -46.97
N THR A 116 5.19 -28.96 -45.84
CA THR A 116 4.06 -29.53 -45.09
C THR A 116 4.25 -29.22 -43.62
N THR A 117 3.23 -28.60 -43.02
CA THR A 117 3.28 -28.08 -41.64
C THR A 117 2.25 -28.78 -40.77
N ILE A 118 2.65 -29.36 -39.64
CA ILE A 118 1.76 -30.12 -38.74
C ILE A 118 1.31 -29.28 -37.54
N PHE A 119 0.04 -29.41 -37.13
CA PHE A 119 -0.57 -28.72 -35.99
C PHE A 119 -1.77 -29.48 -35.41
N CYS A 120 -2.25 -29.09 -34.23
CA CYS A 120 -3.50 -29.57 -33.66
C CYS A 120 -4.70 -28.74 -34.14
N ALA A 121 -5.86 -29.36 -34.32
CA ALA A 121 -7.09 -28.67 -34.74
C ALA A 121 -7.54 -27.54 -33.79
N SER A 122 -7.25 -27.65 -32.49
CA SER A 122 -7.43 -26.59 -31.50
C SER A 122 -6.31 -26.61 -30.46
N GLN A 123 -6.30 -25.63 -29.55
CA GLN A 123 -5.53 -25.76 -28.31
C GLN A 123 -6.09 -26.94 -27.48
N THR A 124 -5.25 -27.51 -26.61
CA THR A 124 -5.67 -28.57 -25.68
C THR A 124 -6.60 -27.99 -24.63
N THR A 125 -7.86 -28.42 -24.64
CA THR A 125 -8.82 -28.16 -23.57
C THR A 125 -8.55 -29.12 -22.41
N TYR A 126 -8.12 -28.59 -21.27
CA TYR A 126 -8.15 -29.34 -20.01
C TYR A 126 -9.58 -29.37 -19.47
N GLU A 127 -9.98 -30.49 -18.91
CA GLU A 127 -11.34 -30.75 -18.44
C GLU A 127 -11.33 -31.23 -16.97
N LEU A 128 -12.45 -31.07 -16.28
CA LEU A 128 -12.62 -31.45 -14.88
C LEU A 128 -13.04 -32.92 -14.76
N TYR A 129 -12.37 -33.65 -13.88
CA TYR A 129 -12.67 -35.03 -13.54
C TYR A 129 -12.77 -35.19 -12.02
N GLU A 130 -13.74 -35.97 -11.57
CA GLU A 130 -13.80 -36.52 -10.21
C GLU A 130 -12.78 -37.67 -10.13
N SER A 131 -12.03 -37.72 -9.02
CA SER A 131 -10.91 -38.64 -8.86
C SER A 131 -11.21 -39.73 -7.83
N LYS A 132 -10.81 -40.97 -8.13
CA LYS A 132 -10.88 -42.11 -7.19
C LYS A 132 -9.74 -42.13 -6.17
N ARG A 133 -8.70 -41.32 -6.37
CA ARG A 133 -7.66 -41.07 -5.38
C ARG A 133 -8.01 -39.80 -4.63
N THR A 134 -8.16 -39.88 -3.31
CA THR A 134 -8.41 -38.73 -2.45
C THR A 134 -7.10 -37.99 -2.17
N LEU A 135 -7.12 -36.65 -2.21
CA LEU A 135 -5.99 -35.83 -1.76
C LEU A 135 -5.84 -35.92 -0.22
N PRO A 136 -4.64 -35.72 0.36
CA PRO A 136 -4.45 -35.80 1.81
C PRO A 136 -5.37 -34.83 2.57
N ASN A 137 -6.00 -35.31 3.64
CA ASN A 137 -6.98 -34.57 4.46
C ASN A 137 -8.20 -34.03 3.66
N CYS A 138 -8.52 -34.67 2.53
CA CYS A 138 -9.66 -34.33 1.68
C CYS A 138 -10.83 -35.33 1.78
N GLU A 139 -10.83 -36.24 2.76
CA GLU A 139 -11.80 -37.34 2.89
C GLU A 139 -13.22 -36.87 3.25
N LYS A 140 -13.35 -35.65 3.79
CA LYS A 140 -14.62 -34.96 4.07
C LYS A 140 -15.19 -34.23 2.84
N TYR A 141 -14.44 -34.17 1.74
CA TYR A 141 -14.68 -33.28 0.59
C TYR A 141 -14.57 -34.02 -0.74
N THR A 142 -14.79 -33.32 -1.86
CA THR A 142 -14.60 -33.93 -3.20
C THR A 142 -13.20 -33.65 -3.73
N THR A 143 -12.48 -34.71 -4.11
CA THR A 143 -11.21 -34.59 -4.84
C THR A 143 -11.48 -34.57 -6.35
N TYR A 144 -11.14 -33.47 -7.00
CA TYR A 144 -11.13 -33.32 -8.45
C TYR A 144 -9.70 -33.30 -9.01
N ALA A 145 -9.59 -33.61 -10.29
CA ALA A 145 -8.39 -33.45 -11.11
C ALA A 145 -8.73 -32.68 -12.39
N ILE A 146 -7.93 -31.68 -12.76
CA ILE A 146 -8.07 -30.95 -14.02
C ILE A 146 -6.97 -31.42 -14.98
N GLY A 147 -7.37 -31.99 -16.11
CA GLY A 147 -6.45 -32.68 -17.01
C GLY A 147 -7.04 -32.98 -18.39
N ALA A 148 -6.23 -33.58 -19.26
CA ALA A 148 -6.61 -34.02 -20.59
C ALA A 148 -6.02 -35.42 -20.89
N PRO A 149 -6.84 -36.40 -21.33
CA PRO A 149 -6.37 -37.72 -21.72
C PRO A 149 -5.75 -37.71 -23.13
N PHE A 150 -4.55 -38.27 -23.28
CA PHE A 150 -3.86 -38.43 -24.56
C PHE A 150 -3.74 -39.91 -24.92
N GLN A 151 -4.41 -40.32 -26.01
CA GLN A 151 -4.38 -41.70 -26.50
C GLN A 151 -2.94 -42.15 -26.78
N GLY A 152 -2.50 -43.28 -26.20
CA GLY A 152 -1.14 -43.80 -26.38
C GLY A 152 -0.01 -43.07 -25.63
N ILE A 153 -0.35 -42.10 -24.76
CA ILE A 153 0.56 -41.49 -23.78
C ILE A 153 0.06 -41.68 -22.34
N GLY A 154 -1.25 -41.51 -22.11
CA GLY A 154 -1.85 -41.52 -20.77
C GLY A 154 -2.50 -40.18 -20.43
N ASN A 155 -2.69 -39.90 -19.15
CA ASN A 155 -3.36 -38.68 -18.68
C ASN A 155 -2.34 -37.57 -18.42
N THR A 156 -2.55 -36.40 -19.01
CA THR A 156 -1.90 -35.17 -18.55
C THR A 156 -2.78 -34.52 -17.49
N ILE A 157 -2.22 -34.24 -16.32
CA ILE A 157 -2.94 -33.57 -15.22
C ILE A 157 -2.16 -32.30 -14.89
N LYS A 158 -2.88 -31.18 -14.67
CA LYS A 158 -2.28 -29.87 -14.40
C LYS A 158 -2.65 -29.31 -13.02
N ALA A 159 -3.74 -29.78 -12.42
CA ALA A 159 -4.03 -29.54 -11.00
C ALA A 159 -4.85 -30.69 -10.38
N GLY A 160 -4.63 -30.96 -9.09
CA GLY A 160 -5.61 -31.58 -8.20
C GLY A 160 -6.36 -30.50 -7.42
N VAL A 161 -7.60 -30.73 -7.01
CA VAL A 161 -8.42 -29.75 -6.28
C VAL A 161 -9.19 -30.47 -5.17
N CYS A 162 -9.04 -30.00 -3.93
CA CYS A 162 -9.90 -30.39 -2.82
C CYS A 162 -11.01 -29.34 -2.63
N TYR A 163 -12.26 -29.74 -2.84
CA TYR A 163 -13.38 -28.80 -2.94
C TYR A 163 -14.60 -29.25 -2.13
N ASP A 164 -15.17 -28.30 -1.38
CA ASP A 164 -16.37 -28.45 -0.58
C ASP A 164 -17.58 -27.97 -1.39
N LEU A 165 -18.37 -28.93 -1.89
CA LEU A 165 -19.54 -28.67 -2.73
C LEU A 165 -20.74 -28.14 -1.94
N ASP A 166 -20.82 -28.45 -0.64
CA ASP A 166 -21.95 -28.05 0.20
C ASP A 166 -21.85 -26.57 0.60
N HIS A 167 -20.62 -26.07 0.76
CA HIS A 167 -20.33 -24.66 1.09
C HIS A 167 -19.80 -23.83 -0.10
N PHE A 168 -19.57 -24.45 -1.26
CA PHE A 168 -18.91 -23.84 -2.43
C PHE A 168 -17.52 -23.24 -2.14
N GLU A 169 -16.72 -23.95 -1.35
CA GLU A 169 -15.43 -23.48 -0.85
C GLU A 169 -14.25 -24.32 -1.40
N LEU A 170 -13.24 -23.64 -1.93
CA LEU A 170 -11.95 -24.25 -2.25
C LEU A 170 -11.15 -24.44 -0.97
N LYS A 171 -10.88 -25.69 -0.57
CA LYS A 171 -10.00 -25.99 0.57
C LYS A 171 -8.54 -25.85 0.16
N PHE A 172 -8.15 -26.50 -0.93
CA PHE A 172 -6.85 -26.29 -1.59
C PHE A 172 -6.80 -26.77 -3.04
N VAL A 173 -5.81 -26.29 -3.79
CA VAL A 173 -5.43 -26.74 -5.13
C VAL A 173 -3.96 -27.20 -5.13
N SER A 174 -3.65 -28.34 -5.73
CA SER A 174 -2.30 -28.89 -5.86
C SER A 174 -1.81 -28.85 -7.31
N PHE A 175 -0.55 -28.47 -7.54
CA PHE A 175 0.07 -28.44 -8.87
C PHE A 175 1.59 -28.67 -8.81
N MET A 176 2.20 -29.02 -9.96
CA MET A 176 3.65 -29.20 -10.09
C MET A 176 4.32 -27.91 -10.57
N ALA A 177 5.15 -27.30 -9.73
CA ALA A 177 6.02 -26.17 -10.10
C ALA A 177 7.34 -26.69 -10.70
N HIS A 178 7.60 -26.30 -11.95
CA HIS A 178 8.75 -26.71 -12.77
C HIS A 178 9.01 -25.65 -13.86
N SER A 179 10.15 -25.70 -14.53
CA SER A 179 10.46 -24.76 -15.62
C SER A 179 9.52 -24.96 -16.81
N ASN A 180 9.09 -23.86 -17.44
CA ASN A 180 8.36 -23.90 -18.72
C ASN A 180 9.25 -24.37 -19.90
N ASP A 181 10.57 -24.39 -19.71
CA ASP A 181 11.54 -24.91 -20.69
C ASP A 181 11.79 -26.43 -20.55
N ASP A 182 11.24 -27.08 -19.52
CA ASP A 182 11.50 -28.50 -19.27
C ASP A 182 10.90 -29.41 -20.34
N VAL A 183 11.70 -30.38 -20.76
CA VAL A 183 11.24 -31.57 -21.48
C VAL A 183 10.61 -32.54 -20.48
N ASP A 184 9.38 -32.98 -20.75
CA ASP A 184 8.65 -33.95 -19.91
C ASP A 184 9.20 -35.39 -20.11
N ILE A 185 10.32 -35.69 -19.46
CA ILE A 185 10.99 -37.00 -19.47
C ILE A 185 10.21 -38.02 -18.59
N PHE A 186 9.13 -38.59 -19.12
CA PHE A 186 8.34 -39.63 -18.44
C PHE A 186 9.05 -41.00 -18.42
N GLY A 187 9.83 -41.26 -17.36
CA GLY A 187 10.41 -42.57 -17.08
C GLY A 187 9.48 -43.47 -16.26
N GLU A 188 8.55 -44.16 -16.93
CA GLU A 188 7.61 -45.21 -16.43
C GLU A 188 6.67 -44.88 -15.25
N LYS A 189 6.94 -43.86 -14.43
CA LYS A 189 5.95 -43.29 -13.49
C LYS A 189 5.06 -42.29 -14.22
N ASN A 190 3.76 -42.32 -13.95
CA ASN A 190 2.81 -41.39 -14.55
C ASN A 190 2.70 -40.11 -13.71
N PRO A 191 2.37 -38.93 -14.31
CA PRO A 191 2.18 -37.70 -13.56
C PRO A 191 0.98 -37.75 -12.59
N SER A 192 0.09 -38.74 -12.73
CA SER A 192 -0.95 -39.07 -11.74
C SER A 192 -0.39 -39.54 -10.39
N ASP A 193 0.85 -40.06 -10.39
CA ASP A 193 1.48 -40.60 -9.19
C ASP A 193 2.28 -39.53 -8.41
N GLU A 194 2.57 -38.38 -9.02
CA GLU A 194 3.20 -37.22 -8.36
C GLU A 194 2.16 -36.26 -7.76
N LEU A 195 1.07 -35.98 -8.47
CA LEU A 195 -0.04 -35.15 -7.95
C LEU A 195 -1.02 -35.92 -7.04
N GLY A 196 -0.86 -37.24 -6.91
CA GLY A 196 -1.73 -38.10 -6.11
C GLY A 196 -3.14 -38.30 -6.68
N VAL A 197 -3.45 -37.82 -7.88
CA VAL A 197 -4.81 -37.84 -8.48
C VAL A 197 -4.84 -38.47 -9.88
N GLU A 198 -6.01 -38.94 -10.28
CA GLU A 198 -6.28 -39.55 -11.59
C GLU A 198 -7.55 -38.99 -12.26
N LEU A 199 -7.65 -39.09 -13.59
CA LEU A 199 -8.84 -38.67 -14.36
C LEU A 199 -9.86 -39.83 -14.42
N SER A 200 -10.70 -39.97 -13.40
CA SER A 200 -11.59 -41.14 -13.27
C SER A 200 -12.96 -40.95 -13.93
N GLN A 201 -13.71 -39.91 -13.55
CA GLN A 201 -15.06 -39.63 -14.06
C GLN A 201 -15.14 -38.17 -14.53
N LYS A 202 -15.45 -37.96 -15.83
CA LYS A 202 -15.56 -36.60 -16.40
C LYS A 202 -16.77 -35.87 -15.82
N VAL A 203 -16.55 -34.65 -15.34
CA VAL A 203 -17.57 -33.78 -14.73
C VAL A 203 -17.98 -32.70 -15.74
N GLY A 204 -19.26 -32.33 -15.74
CA GLY A 204 -19.73 -31.17 -16.50
C GLY A 204 -19.17 -29.85 -15.94
N ASN A 205 -19.31 -28.75 -16.68
CA ASN A 205 -18.96 -27.43 -16.14
C ASN A 205 -19.91 -27.11 -14.96
N LEU A 206 -19.40 -27.03 -13.72
CA LEU A 206 -20.22 -26.89 -12.52
C LEU A 206 -21.04 -25.59 -12.52
N LYS A 207 -20.59 -24.54 -13.23
CA LYS A 207 -21.36 -23.31 -13.54
C LYS A 207 -22.72 -23.55 -14.19
N ASN A 208 -22.93 -24.70 -14.83
CA ASN A 208 -24.20 -25.05 -15.48
C ASN A 208 -25.28 -25.51 -14.46
N TYR A 209 -24.86 -25.86 -13.24
CA TYR A 209 -25.71 -26.42 -12.19
C TYR A 209 -25.77 -25.55 -10.95
N TYR A 210 -24.65 -24.87 -10.64
CA TYR A 210 -24.48 -24.02 -9.47
C TYR A 210 -24.07 -22.60 -9.86
N GLN A 211 -24.54 -21.63 -9.10
CA GLN A 211 -24.14 -20.23 -9.23
C GLN A 211 -22.87 -20.00 -8.39
N PHE A 212 -21.86 -19.35 -8.98
CA PHE A 212 -20.59 -19.00 -8.33
C PHE A 212 -20.41 -17.47 -8.31
N LEU A 213 -19.50 -16.97 -7.47
CA LEU A 213 -19.13 -15.55 -7.51
C LEU A 213 -18.48 -15.22 -8.87
N SER A 214 -19.02 -14.20 -9.55
CA SER A 214 -18.49 -13.70 -10.82
C SER A 214 -17.78 -12.35 -10.63
N GLN A 215 -16.87 -12.01 -11.54
CA GLN A 215 -16.23 -10.69 -11.57
C GLN A 215 -17.26 -9.55 -11.56
N THR A 216 -18.29 -9.65 -12.40
CA THR A 216 -19.39 -8.67 -12.48
C THR A 216 -20.15 -8.54 -11.16
N THR A 217 -20.41 -9.65 -10.48
CA THR A 217 -21.05 -9.66 -9.14
C THR A 217 -20.16 -8.96 -8.13
N PHE A 218 -18.87 -9.33 -8.08
CA PHE A 218 -17.89 -8.75 -7.19
C PHE A 218 -17.72 -7.25 -7.40
N ASP A 219 -17.60 -6.78 -8.65
CA ASP A 219 -17.44 -5.36 -8.97
C ASP A 219 -18.65 -4.52 -8.51
N VAL A 220 -19.87 -5.02 -8.68
CA VAL A 220 -21.10 -4.36 -8.21
C VAL A 220 -21.17 -4.35 -6.68
N SER A 221 -21.00 -5.50 -6.02
CA SER A 221 -21.03 -5.58 -4.55
C SER A 221 -19.93 -4.72 -3.90
N ARG A 222 -18.74 -4.65 -4.52
CA ARG A 222 -17.61 -3.82 -4.05
C ARG A 222 -17.97 -2.33 -4.06
N VAL A 223 -18.72 -1.85 -5.07
CA VAL A 223 -19.16 -0.45 -5.13
C VAL A 223 -20.15 -0.11 -4.00
N GLU A 224 -21.10 -0.98 -3.69
CA GLU A 224 -22.06 -0.74 -2.59
C GLU A 224 -21.40 -0.88 -1.19
N LEU A 225 -20.44 -1.79 -1.03
CA LEU A 225 -19.62 -1.87 0.19
C LEU A 225 -18.79 -0.60 0.39
N ARG A 226 -18.16 -0.06 -0.67
CA ARG A 226 -17.35 1.18 -0.59
C ARG A 226 -18.17 2.40 -0.15
N LYS A 227 -19.40 2.55 -0.66
CA LYS A 227 -20.33 3.60 -0.19
C LYS A 227 -20.71 3.49 1.29
N SER A 228 -20.62 2.29 1.89
CA SER A 228 -21.15 2.00 3.22
C SER A 228 -20.08 1.64 4.26
N GLN A 229 -18.81 1.50 3.87
CA GLN A 229 -17.69 1.11 4.72
C GLN A 229 -16.41 1.86 4.29
N THR A 230 -16.09 2.98 4.93
CA THR A 230 -14.94 3.84 4.57
C THR A 230 -13.60 3.13 4.58
N LEU A 231 -13.36 2.25 5.58
CA LEU A 231 -12.15 1.43 5.66
C LEU A 231 -12.02 0.42 4.50
N PHE A 232 -13.11 0.07 3.82
CA PHE A 232 -13.09 -0.80 2.63
C PHE A 232 -12.90 -0.02 1.32
N ASP A 233 -13.19 1.29 1.31
CA ASP A 233 -12.84 2.18 0.20
C ASP A 233 -11.36 2.60 0.24
N ALA A 234 -10.77 2.69 1.43
CA ALA A 234 -9.35 2.98 1.64
C ALA A 234 -8.37 1.99 0.98
N PHE A 235 -8.83 0.78 0.61
CA PHE A 235 -8.01 -0.27 0.01
C PHE A 235 -8.65 -0.92 -1.22
N ASP A 236 -7.81 -1.36 -2.16
CA ASP A 236 -8.25 -2.15 -3.31
C ASP A 236 -8.27 -3.65 -3.01
N PHE A 237 -9.40 -4.28 -3.35
CA PHE A 237 -9.56 -5.72 -3.44
C PHE A 237 -9.85 -6.13 -4.89
N ASP A 238 -9.19 -7.19 -5.34
CA ASP A 238 -9.38 -7.83 -6.66
C ASP A 238 -9.98 -9.24 -6.42
N LEU A 239 -10.84 -9.73 -7.32
CA LEU A 239 -11.20 -11.15 -7.42
C LEU A 239 -10.30 -11.79 -8.48
N ASP A 240 -9.47 -12.77 -8.12
CA ASP A 240 -8.55 -13.42 -9.07
C ASP A 240 -8.14 -14.82 -8.58
N SER A 241 -7.66 -15.65 -9.51
CA SER A 241 -7.27 -17.04 -9.30
C SER A 241 -6.19 -17.17 -8.22
N LEU A 242 -6.34 -18.14 -7.33
CA LEU A 242 -5.32 -18.53 -6.35
C LEU A 242 -4.04 -18.99 -7.06
N LEU A 243 -4.18 -19.69 -8.19
CA LEU A 243 -3.09 -19.94 -9.15
C LEU A 243 -2.76 -18.64 -9.89
N GLN A 244 -1.64 -18.01 -9.52
CA GLN A 244 -1.16 -16.73 -10.06
C GLN A 244 0.03 -16.85 -11.03
N ASP A 245 0.51 -18.06 -11.32
CA ASP A 245 1.40 -18.31 -12.47
C ASP A 245 0.61 -18.19 -13.78
N GLU A 246 1.08 -17.34 -14.71
CA GLU A 246 0.34 -17.04 -15.93
C GLU A 246 0.29 -18.23 -16.92
N SER A 247 1.29 -19.13 -16.87
CA SER A 247 1.36 -20.31 -17.76
C SER A 247 0.36 -21.38 -17.36
N LEU A 248 0.11 -21.56 -16.05
CA LEU A 248 -0.88 -22.48 -15.51
C LEU A 248 -2.27 -21.84 -15.47
N LYS A 249 -2.38 -20.58 -15.05
CA LYS A 249 -3.64 -19.82 -15.00
C LYS A 249 -4.32 -19.74 -16.37
N SER A 250 -3.58 -19.39 -17.43
CA SER A 250 -4.15 -19.32 -18.79
C SER A 250 -4.64 -20.67 -19.32
N LYS A 251 -4.03 -21.79 -18.90
CA LYS A 251 -4.48 -23.15 -19.24
C LYS A 251 -5.73 -23.58 -18.47
N LEU A 252 -6.05 -22.90 -17.36
CA LEU A 252 -7.11 -23.26 -16.41
C LEU A 252 -8.19 -22.18 -16.23
N ASP A 253 -8.19 -21.12 -17.05
CA ASP A 253 -9.10 -19.96 -16.96
C ASP A 253 -10.59 -20.34 -17.01
N SER A 254 -10.94 -21.41 -17.76
CA SER A 254 -12.27 -22.01 -17.76
C SER A 254 -12.77 -22.40 -16.36
N TYR A 255 -11.84 -22.75 -15.46
CA TYR A 255 -12.06 -23.15 -14.06
C TYR A 255 -11.74 -22.05 -13.04
N ALA A 256 -11.48 -20.81 -13.48
CA ALA A 256 -11.24 -19.67 -12.58
C ALA A 256 -12.34 -19.48 -11.52
N TYR A 257 -13.57 -19.95 -11.75
CA TYR A 257 -14.66 -19.87 -10.76
C TYR A 257 -14.55 -20.85 -9.58
N LEU A 258 -13.74 -21.90 -9.68
CA LEU A 258 -13.37 -22.79 -8.57
C LEU A 258 -12.10 -22.32 -7.86
N LEU A 259 -11.29 -21.52 -8.56
CA LEU A 259 -9.93 -21.14 -8.16
C LEU A 259 -9.81 -19.68 -7.71
N ASN A 260 -10.76 -18.81 -8.05
CA ASN A 260 -10.74 -17.39 -7.69
C ASN A 260 -11.05 -17.20 -6.22
N THR A 261 -10.27 -16.35 -5.58
CA THR A 261 -10.53 -15.84 -4.23
C THR A 261 -10.44 -14.31 -4.20
N MET A 262 -10.91 -13.71 -3.11
CA MET A 262 -10.80 -12.27 -2.89
C MET A 262 -9.43 -11.93 -2.31
N TRP A 263 -8.65 -11.18 -3.08
CA TRP A 263 -7.31 -10.76 -2.72
C TRP A 263 -7.29 -9.31 -2.28
N TRP A 264 -6.58 -9.01 -1.20
CA TRP A 264 -6.02 -7.67 -1.03
C TRP A 264 -4.99 -7.42 -2.15
N ARG A 265 -5.23 -6.36 -2.94
CA ARG A 265 -4.52 -6.14 -4.21
C ARG A 265 -3.03 -5.91 -4.04
N GLN A 266 -2.60 -5.29 -2.94
CA GLN A 266 -1.17 -5.04 -2.72
C GLN A 266 -0.43 -6.34 -2.43
N LEU A 267 -0.91 -7.18 -1.51
CA LEU A 267 -0.34 -8.52 -1.28
C LEU A 267 -0.14 -9.28 -2.60
N ARG A 268 -1.22 -9.40 -3.40
CA ARG A 268 -1.23 -10.16 -4.66
C ARG A 268 -0.22 -9.67 -5.69
N LYS A 269 0.03 -8.35 -5.75
CA LYS A 269 0.88 -7.70 -6.75
C LYS A 269 2.28 -7.39 -6.24
N GLN A 270 2.52 -7.51 -4.93
CA GLN A 270 3.79 -7.25 -4.27
C GLN A 270 4.36 -8.55 -3.68
N ASN A 271 4.27 -8.78 -2.37
CA ASN A 271 5.03 -9.86 -1.74
C ASN A 271 4.63 -11.26 -2.23
N TRP A 272 3.35 -11.52 -2.55
CA TRP A 272 2.95 -12.79 -3.14
C TRP A 272 3.56 -12.99 -4.54
N ARG A 273 3.59 -11.93 -5.35
CA ARG A 273 4.21 -11.97 -6.68
C ARG A 273 5.72 -12.21 -6.59
N ARG A 274 6.40 -11.61 -5.60
CA ARG A 274 7.84 -11.80 -5.34
C ARG A 274 8.18 -13.22 -4.89
N PHE A 275 7.31 -13.85 -4.08
CA PHE A 275 7.43 -15.28 -3.76
C PHE A 275 7.37 -16.13 -5.04
N LEU A 276 6.36 -15.90 -5.89
CA LEU A 276 6.21 -16.65 -7.14
C LEU A 276 7.37 -16.41 -8.13
N GLU A 277 7.93 -15.20 -8.17
CA GLU A 277 9.16 -14.89 -8.93
C GLU A 277 10.35 -15.69 -8.41
N ALA A 278 10.56 -15.77 -7.09
CA ALA A 278 11.62 -16.57 -6.46
C ALA A 278 11.43 -18.08 -6.69
N LEU A 279 10.20 -18.58 -6.57
CA LEU A 279 9.86 -19.97 -6.87
C LEU A 279 10.11 -20.29 -8.35
N SER A 280 9.69 -19.40 -9.26
CA SER A 280 9.92 -19.55 -10.71
C SER A 280 11.40 -19.63 -11.06
N GLU A 281 12.23 -18.74 -10.50
CA GLU A 281 13.69 -18.78 -10.64
C GLU A 281 14.26 -20.11 -10.13
N ARG A 282 13.85 -20.55 -8.93
CA ARG A 282 14.28 -21.82 -8.33
C ARG A 282 13.87 -23.04 -9.17
N THR A 283 12.69 -23.02 -9.78
CA THR A 283 12.16 -24.15 -10.59
C THR A 283 12.91 -24.44 -11.89
N ARG A 284 13.94 -23.66 -12.24
CA ARG A 284 14.92 -24.03 -13.28
C ARG A 284 15.90 -25.13 -12.84
N THR A 285 15.90 -25.52 -11.57
CA THR A 285 16.88 -26.47 -11.01
C THR A 285 16.27 -27.61 -10.18
N ALA A 286 15.08 -27.41 -9.60
CA ALA A 286 14.37 -28.43 -8.82
C ALA A 286 12.85 -28.33 -9.06
N LYS A 287 12.14 -29.47 -8.95
CA LYS A 287 10.67 -29.51 -9.06
C LYS A 287 10.04 -29.54 -7.66
N TYR A 288 8.88 -28.91 -7.53
CA TYR A 288 8.12 -28.85 -6.29
C TYR A 288 6.66 -29.23 -6.55
N LEU A 289 6.11 -30.06 -5.67
CA LEU A 289 4.68 -30.23 -5.50
C LEU A 289 4.20 -29.09 -4.60
N VAL A 290 3.30 -28.24 -5.11
CA VAL A 290 2.82 -27.05 -4.40
C VAL A 290 1.32 -27.17 -4.16
N TYR A 291 0.92 -27.03 -2.91
CA TYR A 291 -0.47 -26.92 -2.50
C TYR A 291 -0.75 -25.46 -2.12
N MET A 292 -1.83 -24.87 -2.62
CA MET A 292 -2.27 -23.53 -2.24
C MET A 292 -3.70 -23.56 -1.72
N GLY A 293 -3.98 -22.81 -0.66
CA GLY A 293 -5.31 -22.64 -0.10
C GLY A 293 -5.50 -21.29 0.57
N THR A 294 -6.64 -21.16 1.25
CA THR A 294 -7.04 -19.99 2.04
C THR A 294 -7.28 -20.39 3.49
N HIS A 295 -7.36 -19.44 4.43
CA HIS A 295 -7.82 -19.68 5.79
C HIS A 295 -8.41 -18.42 6.45
N GLY A 296 -9.28 -18.59 7.45
CA GLY A 296 -9.88 -17.49 8.22
C GLY A 296 -10.73 -16.52 7.40
N ASN A 297 -11.20 -15.43 8.01
CA ASN A 297 -12.03 -14.41 7.34
C ASN A 297 -11.58 -13.01 7.71
N ILE A 298 -11.45 -12.10 6.74
CA ILE A 298 -11.08 -10.69 7.01
C ILE A 298 -12.20 -10.04 7.83
N GLN A 299 -11.84 -9.55 9.01
CA GLN A 299 -12.69 -8.71 9.84
C GLN A 299 -12.30 -7.24 9.62
N LEU A 300 -13.29 -6.41 9.29
CA LEU A 300 -13.13 -4.95 9.34
C LEU A 300 -13.07 -4.50 10.81
N PRO A 301 -12.16 -3.56 11.15
CA PRO A 301 -12.23 -2.81 12.40
C PRO A 301 -13.62 -2.18 12.55
N SER A 302 -14.28 -2.41 13.70
CA SER A 302 -15.58 -1.77 13.94
C SER A 302 -15.43 -0.28 14.22
N MET A 303 -16.39 0.51 13.72
CA MET A 303 -16.51 1.95 13.94
C MET A 303 -17.76 2.29 14.78
N ASP A 304 -18.45 1.29 15.33
CA ASP A 304 -19.64 1.49 16.17
C ASP A 304 -19.24 2.07 17.53
N THR A 305 -19.81 3.23 17.89
CA THR A 305 -19.47 4.00 19.09
C THR A 305 -19.87 3.34 20.42
N ASN A 306 -20.64 2.25 20.38
CA ASN A 306 -20.98 1.45 21.55
C ASN A 306 -19.94 0.34 21.74
N CYS A 307 -18.81 0.69 22.38
CA CYS A 307 -17.63 -0.16 22.61
C CYS A 307 -17.83 -1.37 23.55
N SER A 308 -19.05 -1.92 23.67
CA SER A 308 -19.43 -2.98 24.61
C SER A 308 -19.54 -4.39 24.01
N SER A 309 -19.49 -4.55 22.68
CA SER A 309 -19.26 -5.87 22.07
C SER A 309 -18.54 -5.77 20.70
N PHE A 310 -17.21 -5.85 20.71
CA PHE A 310 -16.42 -5.88 19.47
C PHE A 310 -16.56 -7.23 18.76
N LYS A 311 -17.38 -7.27 17.71
CA LYS A 311 -17.28 -8.26 16.62
C LYS A 311 -16.94 -7.52 15.34
N GLY A 312 -15.72 -7.69 14.85
CA GLY A 312 -15.29 -7.11 13.58
C GLY A 312 -16.15 -7.62 12.44
N LYS A 313 -16.57 -6.74 11.54
CA LYS A 313 -17.52 -7.09 10.48
C LYS A 313 -16.80 -7.88 9.40
N ILE A 314 -17.17 -9.14 9.21
CA ILE A 314 -16.61 -9.99 8.15
C ILE A 314 -16.89 -9.35 6.78
N ILE A 315 -15.86 -9.24 5.95
CA ILE A 315 -16.00 -8.78 4.56
C ILE A 315 -16.62 -9.93 3.76
N SER A 316 -17.92 -9.81 3.45
CA SER A 316 -18.62 -10.72 2.55
C SER A 316 -19.16 -10.02 1.30
N ILE A 317 -19.00 -10.65 0.15
CA ILE A 317 -19.43 -10.16 -1.16
C ILE A 317 -20.33 -11.20 -1.84
N GLY A 318 -21.39 -10.72 -2.50
CA GLY A 318 -22.26 -11.53 -3.34
C GLY A 318 -23.67 -10.96 -3.47
N THR A 319 -24.66 -11.85 -3.38
CA THR A 319 -26.10 -11.58 -3.57
C THR A 319 -26.91 -12.20 -2.43
N GLU A 320 -28.24 -11.99 -2.42
CA GLU A 320 -29.16 -12.64 -1.47
C GLU A 320 -29.08 -14.18 -1.41
N LYS A 321 -28.45 -14.81 -2.41
CA LYS A 321 -28.33 -16.28 -2.53
C LYS A 321 -26.91 -16.82 -2.32
N ILE A 322 -25.90 -15.96 -2.30
CA ILE A 322 -24.48 -16.32 -2.16
C ILE A 322 -23.76 -15.20 -1.41
N ALA A 323 -23.11 -15.51 -0.30
CA ALA A 323 -22.14 -14.62 0.33
C ALA A 323 -20.81 -15.35 0.42
N VAL A 324 -19.82 -14.91 -0.36
CA VAL A 324 -18.43 -15.37 -0.22
C VAL A 324 -17.72 -14.42 0.72
N ALA A 325 -17.07 -14.94 1.75
CA ALA A 325 -16.24 -14.14 2.64
C ALA A 325 -14.82 -13.98 2.07
N ALA A 326 -14.17 -12.83 2.31
CA ALA A 326 -12.78 -12.64 1.94
C ALA A 326 -11.88 -13.33 2.97
N PRO A 327 -10.94 -14.20 2.56
CA PRO A 327 -10.15 -14.99 3.51
C PRO A 327 -9.12 -14.10 4.23
N ALA A 328 -8.91 -14.35 5.52
CA ALA A 328 -7.89 -13.63 6.30
C ALA A 328 -6.47 -13.95 5.81
N TYR A 329 -6.27 -15.20 5.38
CA TYR A 329 -4.97 -15.77 5.02
C TYR A 329 -5.01 -16.48 3.67
N ILE A 330 -3.88 -16.41 2.98
CA ILE A 330 -3.59 -17.18 1.77
C ILE A 330 -2.27 -17.91 2.00
N TRP A 331 -2.22 -19.20 1.72
CA TRP A 331 -1.07 -20.05 2.04
C TRP A 331 -0.61 -20.91 0.86
N ALA A 332 0.68 -21.24 0.85
CA ALA A 332 1.33 -22.13 -0.10
C ALA A 332 2.29 -23.09 0.63
N TYR A 333 1.95 -24.37 0.66
CA TYR A 333 2.83 -25.45 1.13
C TYR A 333 3.66 -25.93 -0.05
N VAL A 334 4.98 -25.81 0.07
CA VAL A 334 5.97 -26.05 -0.98
C VAL A 334 6.77 -27.29 -0.60
N LYS A 335 6.54 -28.39 -1.31
CA LYS A 335 7.16 -29.70 -1.04
C LYS A 335 8.12 -30.10 -2.16
N PRO A 336 9.41 -30.34 -1.89
CA PRO A 336 10.36 -30.77 -2.91
C PRO A 336 10.03 -32.18 -3.42
N THR A 337 10.25 -32.43 -4.71
CA THR A 337 10.17 -33.79 -5.27
C THR A 337 11.41 -34.62 -4.90
N ALA A 338 11.24 -35.94 -4.77
CA ALA A 338 12.32 -36.86 -4.43
C ALA A 338 13.56 -36.70 -5.32
N GLY A 339 14.68 -36.27 -4.72
CA GLY A 339 15.94 -35.95 -5.41
C GLY A 339 16.44 -34.52 -5.20
N ALA A 340 15.69 -33.67 -4.49
CA ALA A 340 16.20 -32.41 -3.93
C ALA A 340 16.45 -32.55 -2.42
N ASP A 341 17.66 -32.20 -1.97
CA ASP A 341 18.07 -32.23 -0.56
C ASP A 341 17.60 -30.95 0.18
N GLU A 342 16.28 -30.72 0.22
CA GLU A 342 15.65 -29.58 0.89
C GLU A 342 14.47 -30.03 1.75
N GLU A 343 14.19 -29.29 2.83
CA GLU A 343 13.02 -29.46 3.69
C GLU A 343 11.79 -28.77 3.08
N ASP A 344 10.60 -29.24 3.45
CA ASP A 344 9.34 -28.60 3.07
C ASP A 344 8.87 -27.55 4.09
N PHE A 345 8.13 -26.56 3.60
CA PHE A 345 7.72 -25.39 4.37
C PHE A 345 6.40 -24.83 3.86
N VAL A 346 5.74 -24.01 4.67
CA VAL A 346 4.50 -23.32 4.31
C VAL A 346 4.73 -21.81 4.34
N ILE A 347 4.54 -21.14 3.22
CA ILE A 347 4.42 -19.67 3.18
C ILE A 347 2.98 -19.29 3.49
N ILE A 348 2.81 -18.33 4.40
CA ILE A 348 1.50 -17.77 4.78
C ILE A 348 1.53 -16.25 4.57
N ALA A 349 0.41 -15.71 4.09
CA ALA A 349 0.23 -14.30 3.80
C ALA A 349 -1.00 -13.73 4.50
N HIS A 350 -0.82 -12.60 5.21
CA HIS A 350 -1.92 -11.78 5.72
C HIS A 350 -2.61 -11.08 4.54
N ASN A 351 -3.80 -11.57 4.16
CA ASN A 351 -4.62 -11.03 3.09
C ASN A 351 -5.50 -9.84 3.55
N SER A 352 -5.20 -9.29 4.74
CA SER A 352 -5.89 -8.17 5.36
C SER A 352 -4.93 -6.97 5.53
N PRO A 353 -5.31 -5.76 5.09
CA PRO A 353 -4.56 -4.55 5.42
C PRO A 353 -4.77 -4.09 6.88
N TYR A 354 -5.75 -4.63 7.60
CA TYR A 354 -6.27 -4.06 8.85
C TYR A 354 -5.56 -4.57 10.12
N VAL A 355 -4.48 -5.35 9.99
CA VAL A 355 -3.78 -5.96 11.12
C VAL A 355 -2.81 -4.95 11.76
N THR A 356 -2.85 -4.80 13.09
CA THR A 356 -2.01 -3.87 13.85
C THR A 356 -0.57 -4.35 13.99
N ASN A 357 -0.38 -5.62 14.38
CA ASN A 357 0.92 -6.25 14.52
C ASN A 357 0.91 -7.62 13.80
N PRO A 358 1.00 -7.64 12.46
CA PRO A 358 1.01 -8.90 11.71
C PRO A 358 2.31 -9.67 12.01
N GLY A 359 2.16 -10.98 12.23
CA GLY A 359 3.25 -11.86 12.63
C GLY A 359 2.92 -13.34 12.38
N PRO A 360 3.85 -14.25 12.73
CA PRO A 360 3.66 -15.68 12.55
C PRO A 360 2.78 -16.34 13.62
N SER A 361 2.56 -15.70 14.76
CA SER A 361 2.06 -16.30 16.02
C SER A 361 0.63 -16.85 16.02
N GLU A 362 -0.12 -16.72 14.92
CA GLU A 362 -1.39 -17.46 14.73
C GLU A 362 -1.14 -18.87 14.16
N PHE A 363 0.05 -19.12 13.59
CA PHE A 363 0.41 -20.34 12.85
C PHE A 363 1.72 -21.02 13.26
N CYS A 364 2.71 -20.28 13.75
CA CYS A 364 3.99 -20.82 14.21
C CYS A 364 4.71 -19.89 15.19
N GLU A 365 5.64 -20.43 15.99
CA GLU A 365 6.45 -19.61 16.92
C GLU A 365 7.55 -18.82 16.19
N VAL A 366 8.06 -19.33 15.06
CA VAL A 366 9.24 -18.80 14.36
C VAL A 366 8.99 -18.71 12.85
N ASP A 367 9.35 -17.56 12.24
CA ASP A 367 9.34 -17.40 10.79
C ASP A 367 10.57 -18.04 10.14
N VAL A 368 10.41 -19.24 9.58
CA VAL A 368 11.50 -20.03 8.98
C VAL A 368 11.92 -19.59 7.57
N CYS A 369 11.40 -18.47 7.03
CA CYS A 369 11.76 -18.01 5.68
C CYS A 369 13.25 -17.70 5.52
N ASP A 370 13.96 -17.36 6.61
CA ASP A 370 15.40 -17.11 6.61
C ASP A 370 16.24 -18.39 6.78
N GLU A 371 15.62 -19.56 6.93
CA GLU A 371 16.28 -20.87 6.85
C GLU A 371 16.34 -21.35 5.38
N VAL A 372 15.32 -21.03 4.59
CA VAL A 372 15.24 -21.37 3.15
C VAL A 372 16.11 -20.39 2.33
N GLU A 373 17.35 -20.80 2.03
CA GLU A 373 18.38 -19.95 1.41
C GLU A 373 17.91 -19.18 0.16
N TRP A 374 17.15 -19.83 -0.73
CA TRP A 374 16.69 -19.20 -1.97
C TRP A 374 15.53 -18.20 -1.77
N LEU A 375 14.74 -18.32 -0.69
CA LEU A 375 13.78 -17.29 -0.29
C LEU A 375 14.48 -16.12 0.38
N LYS A 376 15.35 -16.40 1.36
CA LYS A 376 16.18 -15.43 2.09
C LYS A 376 16.94 -14.47 1.17
N ASN A 377 17.64 -15.01 0.18
CA ASN A 377 18.48 -14.26 -0.74
C ASN A 377 17.70 -13.53 -1.86
N SER A 378 16.36 -13.67 -1.90
CA SER A 378 15.50 -13.08 -2.93
C SER A 378 14.91 -11.72 -2.55
N ALA A 379 14.26 -11.07 -3.52
CA ALA A 379 13.46 -9.86 -3.28
C ALA A 379 12.22 -10.12 -2.40
N PHE A 380 11.79 -11.38 -2.22
CA PHE A 380 10.74 -11.73 -1.26
C PHE A 380 11.27 -11.70 0.17
N GLY A 381 12.36 -12.44 0.48
CA GLY A 381 12.91 -12.54 1.84
C GLY A 381 13.19 -11.17 2.47
N ASN A 382 13.68 -10.23 1.67
CA ASN A 382 14.00 -8.85 2.06
C ASN A 382 12.79 -7.91 2.26
N LEU A 383 11.59 -8.26 1.78
CA LEU A 383 10.41 -7.38 1.78
C LEU A 383 9.17 -7.99 2.45
N ARG A 384 9.21 -9.29 2.78
CA ARG A 384 8.06 -10.07 3.29
C ARG A 384 7.38 -9.46 4.53
N HIS A 385 8.14 -8.85 5.44
CA HIS A 385 7.61 -8.23 6.67
C HIS A 385 7.04 -6.83 6.48
N LEU A 386 7.13 -6.21 5.29
CA LEU A 386 6.50 -4.92 5.03
C LEU A 386 4.99 -5.12 4.91
N ALA A 387 4.26 -4.87 6.00
CA ALA A 387 2.80 -5.03 6.07
C ALA A 387 2.06 -4.33 4.93
N THR A 388 2.55 -3.17 4.49
CA THR A 388 2.06 -2.37 3.36
C THR A 388 2.15 -3.04 1.99
N LEU A 389 2.99 -4.08 1.84
CA LEU A 389 3.15 -4.92 0.64
C LEU A 389 2.45 -6.29 0.78
N GLY A 390 1.71 -6.51 1.86
CA GLY A 390 1.22 -7.82 2.30
C GLY A 390 2.25 -8.51 3.19
N TYR A 391 1.98 -8.59 4.49
CA TYR A 391 2.87 -9.29 5.43
C TYR A 391 2.88 -10.80 5.14
N MET A 392 4.06 -11.38 5.00
CA MET A 392 4.28 -12.79 4.70
C MET A 392 5.41 -13.37 5.55
N PHE A 393 5.28 -14.65 5.89
CA PHE A 393 6.17 -15.43 6.74
C PHE A 393 6.11 -16.91 6.34
N CYS A 394 7.02 -17.73 6.87
CA CYS A 394 7.06 -19.16 6.66
C CYS A 394 6.90 -19.90 8.00
N CYS A 395 6.16 -21.00 8.01
CA CYS A 395 6.04 -21.92 9.15
C CYS A 395 6.46 -23.34 8.75
N ARG A 396 6.69 -24.21 9.75
CA ARG A 396 6.83 -25.65 9.52
C ARG A 396 5.46 -26.29 9.22
N PRO A 397 5.35 -27.24 8.27
CA PRO A 397 4.06 -27.83 7.88
C PRO A 397 3.23 -28.41 9.03
N GLU A 398 3.91 -29.01 10.01
CA GLU A 398 3.34 -29.62 11.21
C GLU A 398 2.77 -28.62 12.22
N GLU A 399 3.17 -27.35 12.18
CA GLU A 399 2.55 -26.28 12.98
C GLU A 399 1.24 -25.84 12.32
N VAL A 400 1.28 -25.54 11.01
CA VAL A 400 0.11 -25.07 10.24
C VAL A 400 -1.03 -26.09 10.23
N ALA A 401 -0.69 -27.37 10.16
CA ALA A 401 -1.66 -28.46 10.20
C ALA A 401 -2.46 -28.55 11.52
N GLN A 402 -1.98 -27.96 12.63
CA GLN A 402 -2.70 -27.94 13.91
C GLN A 402 -3.89 -26.97 13.91
N ILE A 403 -3.95 -26.07 12.92
CA ILE A 403 -4.90 -24.94 12.86
C ILE A 403 -5.81 -25.04 11.63
N ILE A 404 -5.32 -25.59 10.52
CA ILE A 404 -6.07 -25.77 9.28
C ILE A 404 -6.43 -27.26 9.12
N ASP A 405 -7.67 -27.64 9.46
CA ASP A 405 -8.12 -29.05 9.53
C ASP A 405 -8.18 -29.79 8.17
N TYR A 406 -8.09 -29.03 7.07
CA TYR A 406 -7.99 -29.52 5.69
C TYR A 406 -6.61 -29.28 5.06
N PHE A 407 -5.60 -28.90 5.84
CA PHE A 407 -4.23 -28.80 5.34
C PHE A 407 -3.69 -30.18 4.97
N PRO A 408 -2.96 -30.38 3.86
CA PRO A 408 -2.59 -31.68 3.32
C PRO A 408 -1.41 -32.37 4.06
N LEU A 409 -1.49 -32.43 5.39
CA LEU A 409 -0.61 -33.18 6.29
C LEU A 409 -1.46 -33.72 7.47
N PRO A 410 -1.60 -35.05 7.66
CA PRO A 410 -2.35 -35.60 8.79
C PRO A 410 -1.68 -35.34 10.14
N LEU A 411 -2.47 -35.10 11.18
CA LEU A 411 -2.04 -34.97 12.57
C LEU A 411 -2.89 -35.83 13.52
N GLU A 412 -2.35 -36.09 14.72
CA GLU A 412 -3.06 -36.71 15.84
C GLU A 412 -3.52 -35.63 16.83
N GLU A 413 -4.77 -35.69 17.29
CA GLU A 413 -5.43 -34.57 18.02
C GLU A 413 -4.93 -34.35 19.46
N ILE A 414 -4.73 -33.08 19.85
CA ILE A 414 -4.58 -32.64 21.25
C ILE A 414 -5.45 -31.38 21.47
N ILE A 415 -6.26 -31.35 22.52
CA ILE A 415 -7.29 -30.31 22.75
C ILE A 415 -7.13 -29.66 24.15
N VAL A 416 -6.99 -28.33 24.22
CA VAL A 416 -7.09 -27.54 25.47
C VAL A 416 -7.73 -26.16 25.18
N THR A 417 -8.59 -25.65 26.08
CA THR A 417 -9.20 -24.31 26.00
C THR A 417 -9.46 -23.71 27.39
N ARG A 418 -9.31 -22.37 27.57
CA ARG A 418 -10.27 -21.48 28.28
C ARG A 418 -9.87 -19.98 28.33
N SER A 419 -10.74 -19.16 28.92
CA SER A 419 -10.97 -17.72 28.69
C SER A 419 -10.72 -16.81 29.93
N ILE A 420 -10.87 -15.49 29.74
CA ILE A 420 -10.61 -14.39 30.71
C ILE A 420 -11.83 -13.43 30.77
N GLU A 421 -12.05 -12.71 31.88
CA GLU A 421 -13.06 -11.65 32.06
C GLU A 421 -12.48 -10.35 32.71
N GLN A 422 -13.24 -9.23 32.71
CA GLN A 422 -12.84 -7.85 33.10
C GLN A 422 -13.94 -7.10 33.90
N THR A 423 -13.67 -5.93 34.53
CA THR A 423 -14.69 -4.90 34.94
C THR A 423 -14.13 -3.48 35.28
N ASN A 424 -14.99 -2.46 35.52
CA ASN A 424 -14.85 -0.98 35.29
C ASN A 424 -15.51 -0.07 36.40
N VAL A 425 -15.54 1.29 36.54
CA VAL A 425 -14.86 2.58 36.05
C VAL A 425 -15.26 3.78 37.01
N GLU A 426 -15.46 5.05 36.56
CA GLU A 426 -16.12 6.26 37.21
C GLU A 426 -15.26 7.21 38.12
N GLU A 427 -15.66 8.43 38.58
CA GLU A 427 -16.10 9.76 37.99
C GLU A 427 -16.36 10.79 39.19
N VAL A 428 -16.45 12.15 39.22
CA VAL A 428 -15.96 13.42 38.55
C VAL A 428 -15.88 14.57 39.63
N GLU A 429 -16.02 15.93 39.55
CA GLU A 429 -16.44 16.96 38.55
C GLU A 429 -16.07 18.47 38.89
N LYS A 430 -15.82 19.30 37.84
CA LYS A 430 -16.02 20.79 37.66
C LYS A 430 -15.36 21.88 38.58
N VAL A 431 -15.96 23.10 38.65
CA VAL A 431 -15.32 24.39 38.25
C VAL A 431 -16.05 25.69 38.73
N LYS A 432 -15.33 26.84 38.93
CA LYS A 432 -15.85 28.24 38.74
C LYS A 432 -14.77 29.38 38.68
N LEU A 433 -15.12 30.57 38.12
CA LEU A 433 -14.22 31.74 37.91
C LEU A 433 -14.98 33.12 37.91
N GLY A 434 -14.30 34.25 37.60
CA GLY A 434 -14.84 35.64 37.68
C GLY A 434 -14.51 36.63 36.53
N SER A 435 -14.92 37.90 36.67
CA SER A 435 -15.19 38.88 35.57
C SER A 435 -14.14 40.00 35.33
N ARG A 436 -14.20 40.65 34.15
CA ARG A 436 -13.54 41.93 33.75
C ARG A 436 -14.09 42.41 32.38
N LYS A 437 -13.84 43.69 32.02
CA LYS A 437 -14.27 44.32 30.74
C LYS A 437 -13.78 43.55 29.49
N VAL A 438 -14.53 43.67 28.39
CA VAL A 438 -14.40 42.85 27.17
C VAL A 438 -14.39 43.73 25.91
N VAL A 439 -13.53 43.38 24.94
CA VAL A 439 -13.64 43.81 23.53
C VAL A 439 -14.31 42.67 22.76
N PHE A 440 -15.29 42.98 21.93
CA PHE A 440 -16.11 41.98 21.24
C PHE A 440 -16.40 42.36 19.79
N GLU A 441 -16.90 41.38 19.05
CA GLU A 441 -17.22 41.43 17.63
C GLU A 441 -18.73 41.15 17.48
N PRO A 442 -19.49 41.94 16.72
CA PRO A 442 -20.95 41.89 16.74
C PRO A 442 -21.52 40.55 16.23
N GLN A 443 -22.38 39.94 17.04
CA GLN A 443 -23.06 38.67 16.75
C GLN A 443 -24.28 38.83 15.82
N THR A 444 -24.65 40.07 15.52
CA THR A 444 -25.84 40.50 14.77
C THR A 444 -25.48 41.71 13.91
N SER A 445 -26.24 41.98 12.84
CA SER A 445 -26.05 43.15 11.96
C SER A 445 -26.40 44.51 12.62
N SER A 446 -26.63 44.52 13.93
CA SER A 446 -26.80 45.71 14.78
C SER A 446 -26.29 45.43 16.19
N ILE A 447 -25.92 46.50 16.91
CA ILE A 447 -25.62 46.50 18.35
C ILE A 447 -26.55 47.51 19.01
N ASN A 448 -27.20 47.11 20.11
CA ASN A 448 -27.96 48.05 20.95
C ASN A 448 -27.02 48.67 21.98
N VAL A 449 -26.95 50.00 22.03
CA VAL A 449 -26.13 50.77 22.98
C VAL A 449 -27.04 51.45 23.98
N LEU A 450 -26.89 51.20 25.28
CA LEU A 450 -27.75 51.79 26.30
C LEU A 450 -27.33 53.24 26.58
N ALA A 451 -28.28 54.07 27.05
CA ALA A 451 -28.02 55.47 27.36
C ALA A 451 -26.92 55.63 28.42
N GLY A 452 -25.81 56.28 28.06
CA GLY A 452 -24.61 56.42 28.89
C GLY A 452 -23.49 55.42 28.58
N GLU A 453 -23.71 54.44 27.69
CA GLU A 453 -22.67 53.54 27.20
C GLU A 453 -21.94 54.11 25.97
N SER A 454 -20.68 53.69 25.80
CA SER A 454 -19.80 54.05 24.70
C SER A 454 -19.15 52.80 24.11
N ILE A 455 -19.25 52.61 22.79
CA ILE A 455 -18.64 51.49 22.06
C ILE A 455 -17.71 52.05 20.99
N THR A 456 -16.44 51.70 21.06
CA THR A 456 -15.44 52.03 20.02
C THR A 456 -15.42 50.91 18.98
N ALA A 457 -15.64 51.26 17.71
CA ALA A 457 -15.48 50.33 16.58
C ALA A 457 -14.14 50.57 15.87
N TYR A 458 -13.54 49.49 15.35
CA TYR A 458 -12.22 49.46 14.75
C TYR A 458 -12.29 48.75 13.39
N CYS A 459 -11.64 49.29 12.36
CA CYS A 459 -11.60 48.72 11.00
C CYS A 459 -10.22 48.91 10.36
N SER A 460 -9.57 47.82 9.97
CA SER A 460 -8.22 47.83 9.35
C SER A 460 -8.18 48.48 7.96
N GLY A 461 -9.26 48.40 7.18
CA GLY A 461 -9.42 49.09 5.89
C GLY A 461 -9.99 50.51 5.98
N GLY A 462 -10.17 51.07 7.19
CA GLY A 462 -10.99 52.27 7.41
C GLY A 462 -12.48 51.94 7.59
N LEU A 463 -13.18 52.81 8.33
CA LEU A 463 -14.56 52.59 8.78
C LEU A 463 -15.56 53.42 7.96
N VAL A 464 -16.56 52.76 7.38
CA VAL A 464 -17.62 53.37 6.57
C VAL A 464 -18.95 53.28 7.31
N TYR A 465 -19.82 54.28 7.15
CA TYR A 465 -21.17 54.26 7.70
C TYR A 465 -22.22 54.74 6.69
N GLU A 466 -23.44 54.23 6.84
CA GLU A 466 -24.56 54.49 5.94
C GLU A 466 -25.79 55.01 6.70
N LYS A 467 -26.54 55.92 6.07
CA LYS A 467 -27.78 56.49 6.61
C LYS A 467 -28.98 55.73 6.06
N LYS A 468 -29.73 55.07 6.94
CA LYS A 468 -30.80 54.12 6.58
C LYS A 468 -32.07 54.74 5.94
N TYR A 469 -32.12 56.07 5.78
CA TYR A 469 -33.18 56.79 5.08
C TYR A 469 -32.60 57.97 4.28
N ASP A 470 -33.27 58.31 3.17
CA ASP A 470 -32.92 59.32 2.17
C ASP A 470 -31.56 59.14 1.47
N GLY A 471 -31.44 58.03 0.72
CA GLY A 471 -31.03 58.01 -0.70
C GLY A 471 -29.69 58.63 -1.15
N ASN A 472 -28.78 58.98 -0.23
CA ASN A 472 -27.49 59.59 -0.53
C ASN A 472 -26.35 58.57 -0.39
N GLU A 473 -25.23 58.83 -1.10
CA GLU A 473 -24.06 57.95 -1.14
C GLU A 473 -23.44 57.67 0.26
N PRO A 474 -22.84 56.48 0.48
CA PRO A 474 -22.23 56.12 1.75
C PRO A 474 -21.05 57.04 2.10
N ILE A 475 -21.02 57.54 3.33
CA ILE A 475 -20.08 58.57 3.76
C ILE A 475 -18.86 57.90 4.40
N PHE A 476 -17.72 57.96 3.70
CA PHE A 476 -16.44 57.52 4.23
C PHE A 476 -16.01 58.36 5.45
N LEU A 477 -15.71 57.70 6.58
CA LEU A 477 -14.88 58.29 7.62
C LEU A 477 -13.43 57.90 7.34
N ALA A 478 -12.57 58.87 7.08
CA ALA A 478 -11.13 58.66 6.89
C ALA A 478 -10.42 58.39 8.23
N LYS A 479 -10.91 57.40 9.00
CA LYS A 479 -10.39 56.96 10.30
C LYS A 479 -10.60 55.45 10.47
N ASN A 480 -9.60 54.81 11.08
CA ASN A 480 -9.60 53.37 11.36
C ASN A 480 -10.37 53.04 12.66
N THR A 481 -10.77 54.06 13.43
CA THR A 481 -11.49 53.93 14.71
C THR A 481 -12.56 55.03 14.89
N ALA A 482 -13.67 54.69 15.55
CA ALA A 482 -14.72 55.65 15.89
C ALA A 482 -15.50 55.25 17.17
N ASP A 483 -15.74 56.22 18.06
CA ASP A 483 -16.55 56.06 19.27
C ASP A 483 -18.03 56.34 19.00
N PHE A 484 -18.90 55.37 19.32
CA PHE A 484 -20.35 55.47 19.26
C PHE A 484 -20.91 55.58 20.68
N ILE A 485 -21.59 56.69 20.98
CA ILE A 485 -22.13 56.98 22.32
C ILE A 485 -23.64 57.17 22.21
N CYS A 486 -24.42 56.46 23.03
CA CYS A 486 -25.86 56.66 23.14
C CYS A 486 -26.16 57.66 24.27
N ASP A 487 -26.80 58.79 23.96
CA ASP A 487 -27.07 59.83 24.96
C ASP A 487 -28.35 59.59 25.78
N ALA A 488 -28.59 60.44 26.78
CA ALA A 488 -29.75 60.34 27.67
C ALA A 488 -31.13 60.50 26.98
N ASN A 489 -31.15 60.91 25.70
CA ASN A 489 -32.37 61.00 24.88
C ASN A 489 -32.54 59.78 23.95
N ASN A 490 -31.65 58.78 24.05
CA ASN A 490 -31.54 57.62 23.16
C ASN A 490 -31.17 57.99 21.71
N VAL A 491 -30.26 58.95 21.54
CA VAL A 491 -29.68 59.33 20.24
C VAL A 491 -28.22 58.88 20.17
N LEU A 492 -27.84 58.19 19.08
CA LEU A 492 -26.44 57.80 18.83
C LEU A 492 -25.62 58.97 18.28
N LYS A 493 -24.40 59.12 18.81
CA LYS A 493 -23.40 60.14 18.43
C LYS A 493 -22.09 59.48 18.06
N ILE A 494 -21.38 60.03 17.07
CA ILE A 494 -20.04 59.57 16.67
C ILE A 494 -19.02 60.63 17.10
N GLY A 495 -18.03 60.25 17.89
CA GLY A 495 -16.91 61.13 18.28
C GLY A 495 -17.32 62.45 18.94
N GLY A 496 -18.44 62.47 19.65
CA GLY A 496 -18.99 63.67 20.31
C GLY A 496 -19.84 64.60 19.42
N VAL A 497 -20.00 64.31 18.12
CA VAL A 497 -20.77 65.14 17.18
C VAL A 497 -22.22 64.68 17.08
N HIS A 498 -23.18 65.62 17.10
CA HIS A 498 -24.57 65.38 16.72
C HIS A 498 -24.68 65.24 15.19
N ILE A 499 -25.05 64.06 14.69
CA ILE A 499 -25.11 63.77 13.24
C ILE A 499 -26.54 63.62 12.71
N SER A 500 -27.49 63.17 13.53
CA SER A 500 -28.94 63.21 13.26
C SER A 500 -29.75 62.92 14.55
N ASN A 501 -31.08 62.87 14.44
CA ASN A 501 -31.99 62.43 15.51
C ASN A 501 -32.29 60.90 15.46
N ASN A 502 -31.54 60.13 14.67
CA ASN A 502 -31.87 58.73 14.38
C ASN A 502 -31.37 57.76 15.47
N ARG A 503 -32.08 56.63 15.60
CA ARG A 503 -31.82 55.57 16.59
C ARG A 503 -31.00 54.39 16.05
N GLU A 504 -30.68 54.38 14.75
CA GLU A 504 -29.92 53.32 14.08
C GLU A 504 -28.87 53.93 13.14
N ILE A 505 -27.70 53.30 13.08
CA ILE A 505 -26.59 53.59 12.16
C ILE A 505 -26.03 52.25 11.69
N ILE A 506 -25.73 52.10 10.39
CA ILE A 506 -25.07 50.92 9.82
C ILE A 506 -23.57 51.23 9.65
N ILE A 507 -22.69 50.31 10.02
CA ILE A 507 -21.24 50.42 9.88
C ILE A 507 -20.62 49.19 9.23
N PHE A 508 -19.55 49.37 8.45
CA PHE A 508 -18.77 48.29 7.85
C PHE A 508 -17.32 48.72 7.60
N CYS A 509 -16.40 47.74 7.53
CA CYS A 509 -15.00 47.97 7.18
C CYS A 509 -14.80 47.89 5.65
N ALA A 510 -14.04 48.81 5.06
CA ALA A 510 -13.87 48.84 3.60
C ALA A 510 -13.05 47.66 3.03
N SER A 511 -12.27 46.97 3.87
CA SER A 511 -11.66 45.67 3.57
C SER A 511 -11.43 44.86 4.85
N GLN A 512 -11.44 43.53 4.71
CA GLN A 512 -10.74 42.66 5.67
C GLN A 512 -9.24 42.73 5.36
N GLY A 513 -8.41 42.95 6.39
CA GLY A 513 -6.96 43.02 6.21
C GLY A 513 -6.39 41.66 5.78
N THR A 514 -5.57 41.65 4.73
CA THR A 514 -4.83 40.46 4.32
C THR A 514 -3.78 40.09 5.37
N TYR A 515 -3.79 38.85 5.86
CA TYR A 515 -2.71 38.35 6.71
C TYR A 515 -1.38 38.40 5.94
N ASP A 516 -0.39 39.05 6.54
CA ASP A 516 0.94 39.25 5.98
C ASP A 516 2.00 38.51 6.80
N LEU A 517 3.11 38.17 6.16
CA LEU A 517 4.29 37.59 6.81
C LEU A 517 5.20 38.68 7.35
N TYR A 518 5.62 38.55 8.61
CA TYR A 518 6.56 39.43 9.28
C TYR A 518 7.69 38.62 9.91
N GLU A 519 8.87 39.20 10.02
CA GLU A 519 9.82 38.81 11.06
C GLU A 519 9.22 39.14 12.44
N SER A 520 9.42 38.31 13.48
CA SER A 520 8.98 38.65 14.84
C SER A 520 10.08 39.30 15.66
N LYS A 521 9.69 40.28 16.50
CA LYS A 521 10.58 40.90 17.51
C LYS A 521 10.95 39.95 18.66
N LYS A 522 10.33 38.77 18.72
CA LYS A 522 10.56 37.75 19.76
C LYS A 522 10.97 36.44 19.09
N THR A 523 12.12 35.92 19.49
CA THR A 523 12.55 34.57 19.13
C THR A 523 11.55 33.55 19.68
N LEU A 524 11.20 32.57 18.85
CA LEU A 524 10.35 31.46 19.24
C LEU A 524 11.10 30.46 20.15
N PRO A 525 10.42 29.68 21.02
CA PRO A 525 11.08 28.78 21.96
C PRO A 525 12.00 27.74 21.28
N ASN A 526 13.27 27.67 21.66
CA ASN A 526 14.28 26.80 21.04
C ASN A 526 14.47 27.06 19.54
N CYS A 527 14.24 28.31 19.09
CA CYS A 527 14.38 28.77 17.71
C CYS A 527 15.57 29.75 17.53
N GLU A 528 16.49 29.84 18.50
CA GLU A 528 17.55 30.86 18.56
C GLU A 528 18.63 30.70 17.48
N LYS A 529 18.62 29.57 16.75
CA LYS A 529 19.49 29.26 15.61
C LYS A 529 18.80 29.44 14.26
N TYR A 530 17.55 29.90 14.24
CA TYR A 530 16.67 29.89 13.08
C TYR A 530 15.87 31.19 12.99
N MET A 531 15.18 31.42 11.87
CA MET A 531 14.32 32.59 11.70
C MET A 531 12.97 32.38 12.40
N SER A 532 12.58 33.37 13.20
CA SER A 532 11.27 33.42 13.88
C SER A 532 10.34 34.40 13.16
N TYR A 533 9.42 33.87 12.35
CA TYR A 533 8.41 34.67 11.65
C TYR A 533 7.06 34.65 12.38
N ALA A 534 6.22 35.65 12.09
CA ALA A 534 4.84 35.77 12.54
C ALA A 534 3.93 36.12 11.35
N ILE A 535 2.80 35.41 11.22
CA ILE A 535 1.76 35.69 10.23
C ILE A 535 0.62 36.41 10.94
N GLY A 536 0.28 37.63 10.49
CA GLY A 536 -0.61 38.52 11.23
C GLY A 536 -1.02 39.79 10.49
N VAL A 537 -1.68 40.69 11.21
CA VAL A 537 -2.12 42.01 10.72
C VAL A 537 -1.79 43.07 11.79
N PRO A 538 -1.07 44.16 11.44
CA PRO A 538 -0.86 45.29 12.33
C PRO A 538 -2.17 46.07 12.52
N ILE A 539 -2.43 46.54 13.73
CA ILE A 539 -3.62 47.33 14.07
C ILE A 539 -3.15 48.67 14.65
N ASP A 540 -3.58 49.79 14.05
CA ASP A 540 -3.14 51.12 14.49
C ASP A 540 -3.62 51.43 15.92
N GLY A 541 -2.68 51.82 16.79
CA GLY A 541 -2.96 52.20 18.17
C GLY A 541 -3.25 51.04 19.14
N GLU A 542 -3.31 49.80 18.64
CA GLU A 542 -3.62 48.59 19.41
C GLU A 542 -2.55 47.51 19.23
N LYS A 543 -2.72 46.37 19.92
CA LYS A 543 -1.86 45.20 19.69
C LYS A 543 -2.24 44.48 18.38
N SER A 544 -1.25 44.27 17.52
CA SER A 544 -1.37 43.48 16.29
C SER A 544 -1.98 42.10 16.53
N GLU A 545 -2.83 41.63 15.61
CA GLU A 545 -3.29 40.25 15.58
C GLU A 545 -2.22 39.35 14.94
N VAL A 546 -1.97 38.19 15.55
CA VAL A 546 -1.07 37.15 15.03
C VAL A 546 -1.84 35.83 15.04
N LYS A 547 -1.88 35.14 13.90
CA LYS A 547 -2.57 33.84 13.74
C LYS A 547 -1.63 32.65 13.89
N ALA A 548 -0.39 32.78 13.44
CA ALA A 548 0.63 31.75 13.59
C ALA A 548 2.03 32.36 13.73
N GLY A 549 2.91 31.66 14.44
CA GLY A 549 4.37 31.86 14.37
C GLY A 549 5.04 30.69 13.67
N VAL A 550 6.16 30.94 12.99
CA VAL A 550 6.87 29.96 12.17
C VAL A 550 8.36 29.98 12.53
N CYS A 551 8.88 28.86 13.02
CA CYS A 551 10.32 28.66 13.21
C CYS A 551 10.89 27.97 11.97
N PHE A 552 11.73 28.68 11.20
CA PHE A 552 12.17 28.25 9.88
C PHE A 552 13.69 28.37 9.69
N ASP A 553 14.29 27.30 9.17
CA ASP A 553 15.70 27.20 8.82
C ASP A 553 15.85 27.55 7.33
N LEU A 554 16.29 28.79 7.08
CA LEU A 554 16.36 29.36 5.74
C LEU A 554 17.53 28.79 4.93
N ASP A 555 18.63 28.41 5.57
CA ASP A 555 19.81 27.83 4.93
C ASP A 555 19.52 26.46 4.31
N ASN A 556 18.69 25.65 4.99
CA ASN A 556 18.29 24.32 4.54
C ASN A 556 16.89 24.28 3.91
N PHE A 557 16.18 25.42 3.84
CA PHE A 557 14.77 25.53 3.43
C PHE A 557 13.83 24.55 4.16
N THR A 558 13.98 24.43 5.49
CA THR A 558 13.18 23.51 6.31
C THR A 558 12.41 24.21 7.42
N LEU A 559 11.10 23.92 7.50
CA LEU A 559 10.34 24.20 8.70
C LEU A 559 10.91 23.39 9.87
N LYS A 560 11.05 24.02 11.05
CA LYS A 560 11.26 23.32 12.32
C LYS A 560 9.93 23.08 13.02
N TYR A 561 9.14 24.15 13.17
CA TYR A 561 7.72 24.03 13.50
C TYR A 561 6.94 25.29 13.12
N ILE A 562 5.63 25.12 12.93
CA ILE A 562 4.61 26.18 12.96
C ILE A 562 3.85 26.07 14.28
N HIS A 563 3.40 27.20 14.84
CA HIS A 563 2.58 27.19 16.05
C HIS A 563 1.42 28.19 15.98
N PHE A 564 0.27 27.79 16.51
CA PHE A 564 -1.02 28.48 16.39
C PHE A 564 -1.96 28.06 17.52
N ILE A 565 -3.16 28.63 17.62
CA ILE A 565 -4.19 28.21 18.58
C ILE A 565 -5.38 27.62 17.83
N THR A 566 -5.94 26.53 18.36
CA THR A 566 -7.13 25.89 17.79
C THR A 566 -8.35 26.81 17.89
N GLU A 567 -9.01 27.07 16.77
CA GLU A 567 -10.30 27.78 16.68
C GLU A 567 -11.40 26.74 16.33
N PRO A 568 -12.47 26.58 17.12
CA PRO A 568 -13.47 25.53 16.88
C PRO A 568 -14.31 25.82 15.63
N VAL A 569 -14.52 24.82 14.78
CA VAL A 569 -15.42 24.92 13.62
C VAL A 569 -16.87 24.89 14.11
N THR A 570 -17.59 26.00 13.95
CA THR A 570 -18.96 26.17 14.44
C THR A 570 -19.84 27.02 13.50
N ASP A 571 -20.98 26.48 13.07
CA ASP A 571 -22.04 27.24 12.37
C ASP A 571 -22.78 28.24 13.28
N ARG A 572 -22.45 28.25 14.58
CA ARG A 572 -23.00 29.13 15.60
C ARG A 572 -21.88 29.61 16.50
N ILE A 573 -21.57 30.90 16.44
CA ILE A 573 -20.46 31.50 17.16
C ILE A 573 -20.69 31.37 18.68
N VAL A 574 -19.96 30.46 19.33
CA VAL A 574 -20.01 30.32 20.79
C VAL A 574 -19.25 31.48 21.43
N ILE A 575 -19.96 32.32 22.16
CA ILE A 575 -19.36 33.37 22.99
C ILE A 575 -18.78 32.72 24.26
N ASP A 576 -17.45 32.80 24.42
CA ASP A 576 -16.80 32.69 25.73
C ASP A 576 -16.15 34.04 26.06
N GLU A 577 -16.11 34.40 27.35
CA GLU A 577 -15.77 35.74 27.79
C GLU A 577 -14.27 36.04 27.72
N LYS A 578 -13.94 37.20 27.14
CA LYS A 578 -12.59 37.83 27.08
C LYS A 578 -11.64 37.17 26.06
N LYS A 579 -11.70 37.59 24.79
CA LYS A 579 -10.50 37.57 23.91
C LYS A 579 -9.38 38.30 24.66
N LYS A 580 -8.29 37.62 25.03
CA LYS A 580 -7.10 38.30 25.59
C LYS A 580 -6.28 38.89 24.45
N ALA A 581 -5.55 39.96 24.74
CA ALA A 581 -4.68 40.57 23.75
C ALA A 581 -3.52 39.63 23.36
N ASN A 582 -3.51 39.21 22.09
CA ASN A 582 -2.45 38.44 21.42
C ASN A 582 -1.97 37.20 22.23
N GLU A 583 -2.78 36.14 22.19
CA GLU A 583 -2.56 34.92 22.98
C GLU A 583 -1.29 34.15 22.60
N LEU A 584 -0.80 34.31 21.36
CA LEU A 584 0.51 33.78 20.92
C LEU A 584 1.71 34.58 21.45
N SER A 585 1.48 35.76 22.03
CA SER A 585 2.49 36.65 22.63
C SER A 585 3.60 37.14 21.68
N LEU A 586 3.44 37.03 20.36
CA LEU A 586 4.38 37.47 19.33
C LEU A 586 4.14 38.92 18.91
N ASP A 587 5.21 39.68 18.67
CA ASP A 587 5.10 41.05 18.14
C ASP A 587 5.68 41.10 16.72
N LEU A 588 5.00 41.80 15.80
CA LEU A 588 5.43 41.97 14.41
C LEU A 588 6.61 42.95 14.33
N ASN A 589 7.65 42.63 13.53
CA ASN A 589 8.79 43.52 13.27
C ASN A 589 8.69 44.20 11.89
N GLN A 590 9.25 43.57 10.86
CA GLN A 590 9.31 44.07 9.49
C GLN A 590 8.51 43.14 8.58
N LYS A 591 7.71 43.70 7.67
CA LYS A 591 6.98 42.92 6.66
C LYS A 591 7.97 42.27 5.70
N VAL A 592 7.83 40.97 5.48
CA VAL A 592 8.62 40.17 4.53
C VAL A 592 7.89 40.18 3.19
N GLY A 593 8.64 40.20 2.08
CA GLY A 593 8.09 40.04 0.73
C GLY A 593 7.64 38.60 0.44
N GLY A 594 7.23 38.32 -0.80
CA GLY A 594 6.99 36.95 -1.23
C GLY A 594 8.30 36.15 -1.22
N LEU A 595 8.48 35.24 -0.25
CA LEU A 595 9.71 34.44 -0.17
C LEU A 595 9.87 33.52 -1.40
N THR A 596 8.78 33.20 -2.09
CA THR A 596 8.75 32.56 -3.41
C THR A 596 9.44 33.34 -4.52
N ASP A 597 9.57 34.65 -4.38
CA ASP A 597 10.15 35.55 -5.38
C ASP A 597 11.70 35.57 -5.28
N TYR A 598 12.23 35.08 -4.16
CA TYR A 598 13.65 35.04 -3.83
C TYR A 598 14.21 33.61 -3.73
N PHE A 599 13.38 32.60 -3.41
CA PHE A 599 13.81 31.24 -3.10
C PHE A 599 12.99 30.17 -3.85
N PRO A 600 13.65 29.13 -4.41
CA PRO A 600 13.01 28.15 -5.29
C PRO A 600 12.27 27.05 -4.50
N PHE A 601 11.20 27.42 -3.78
CA PHE A 601 10.32 26.45 -3.14
C PHE A 601 9.69 25.49 -4.17
N MET A 602 9.57 24.20 -3.82
CA MET A 602 8.88 23.26 -4.70
C MET A 602 7.37 23.50 -4.66
N SER A 603 6.77 23.79 -5.82
CA SER A 603 5.31 23.88 -5.95
C SER A 603 4.68 22.50 -6.18
N VAL A 604 3.43 22.31 -5.78
CA VAL A 604 2.65 21.08 -5.98
C VAL A 604 2.58 20.69 -7.47
N GLN A 605 2.49 21.69 -8.36
CA GLN A 605 2.50 21.49 -9.82
C GLN A 605 3.85 20.92 -10.30
N LYS A 606 4.97 21.48 -9.84
CA LYS A 606 6.32 21.03 -10.20
C LYS A 606 6.61 19.64 -9.63
N PHE A 607 6.22 19.41 -8.37
CA PHE A 607 6.27 18.08 -7.73
C PHE A 607 5.51 17.04 -8.54
N ASN A 608 4.26 17.30 -8.93
CA ASN A 608 3.46 16.35 -9.70
C ASN A 608 4.08 16.06 -11.08
N ALA A 609 4.66 17.05 -11.75
CA ALA A 609 5.38 16.85 -13.01
C ALA A 609 6.59 15.92 -12.84
N THR A 610 7.47 16.20 -11.88
CA THR A 610 8.66 15.37 -11.60
C THR A 610 8.29 13.98 -11.07
N ARG A 611 7.26 13.86 -10.22
CA ARG A 611 6.73 12.56 -9.75
C ARG A 611 6.31 11.70 -10.93
N ASN A 612 5.57 12.26 -11.89
CA ASN A 612 5.10 11.53 -13.08
C ASN A 612 6.23 11.08 -14.02
N GLU A 613 7.42 11.67 -13.92
CA GLU A 613 8.64 11.18 -14.57
C GLU A 613 9.29 10.04 -13.78
N LEU A 614 9.45 10.20 -12.46
CA LEU A 614 9.99 9.16 -11.57
C LEU A 614 9.17 7.86 -11.61
N LEU A 615 7.84 7.94 -11.71
CA LEU A 615 6.94 6.79 -11.85
C LEU A 615 7.21 5.93 -13.10
N ARG A 616 7.95 6.44 -14.11
CA ARG A 616 8.33 5.65 -15.30
C ARG A 616 9.52 4.72 -15.03
N SER A 617 10.25 4.90 -13.93
CA SER A 617 11.51 4.18 -13.62
C SER A 617 11.34 2.78 -13.02
N ARG A 618 10.12 2.39 -12.63
CA ARG A 618 9.80 1.14 -11.92
C ARG A 618 10.65 0.92 -10.67
N ASN A 619 10.59 1.85 -9.71
CA ASN A 619 11.32 1.79 -8.44
C ASN A 619 10.35 1.95 -7.27
N LEU A 620 10.62 1.35 -6.10
CA LEU A 620 9.63 1.14 -5.01
C LEU A 620 8.77 2.36 -4.64
N PHE A 621 9.30 3.59 -4.80
CA PHE A 621 8.58 4.86 -4.74
C PHE A 621 7.29 4.92 -5.59
N ASP A 622 7.12 4.06 -6.61
CA ASP A 622 5.92 3.99 -7.45
C ASP A 622 4.80 3.09 -6.91
N ILE A 623 5.06 2.33 -5.84
CA ILE A 623 4.08 1.44 -5.19
C ILE A 623 3.13 2.23 -4.29
N PHE A 624 3.60 3.33 -3.71
CA PHE A 624 2.88 4.14 -2.71
C PHE A 624 2.82 5.61 -3.10
N ASP A 625 1.63 6.19 -2.98
CA ASP A 625 1.43 7.61 -3.26
C ASP A 625 2.10 8.50 -2.21
N PHE A 626 2.95 9.41 -2.68
CA PHE A 626 3.40 10.58 -1.93
C PHE A 626 2.81 11.86 -2.52
N ASP A 627 2.30 12.73 -1.66
CA ASP A 627 1.78 14.06 -2.01
C ASP A 627 2.62 15.16 -1.37
N LEU A 628 2.88 16.25 -2.11
CA LEU A 628 3.38 17.50 -1.54
C LEU A 628 2.17 18.33 -1.08
N ASP A 629 1.97 18.44 0.24
CA ASP A 629 0.80 19.10 0.83
C ASP A 629 1.17 19.74 2.18
N SER A 630 0.34 20.67 2.64
CA SER A 630 0.49 21.44 3.88
C SER A 630 0.58 20.54 5.11
N LEU A 631 1.40 20.89 6.10
CA LEU A 631 1.32 20.31 7.44
C LEU A 631 0.01 20.71 8.15
N LEU A 632 -0.46 21.94 7.94
CA LEU A 632 -1.79 22.37 8.36
C LEU A 632 -2.85 21.71 7.44
N GLN A 633 -3.35 20.56 7.86
CA GLN A 633 -4.44 19.79 7.22
C GLN A 633 -5.82 20.06 7.85
N ASP A 634 -5.92 21.06 8.73
CA ASP A 634 -7.18 21.59 9.29
C ASP A 634 -7.73 22.70 8.37
N GLU A 635 -9.01 22.61 8.00
CA GLU A 635 -9.64 23.50 7.00
C GLU A 635 -9.72 24.97 7.47
N SER A 636 -9.93 25.19 8.77
CA SER A 636 -10.05 26.51 9.38
C SER A 636 -8.74 27.30 9.33
N GLN A 637 -7.61 26.63 9.60
CA GLN A 637 -6.27 27.21 9.49
C GLN A 637 -5.75 27.21 8.05
N GLN A 638 -5.98 26.13 7.29
CA GLN A 638 -5.52 26.01 5.89
C GLN A 638 -6.11 27.13 5.04
N THR A 639 -7.42 27.41 5.13
CA THR A 639 -8.06 28.51 4.40
C THR A 639 -7.45 29.88 4.72
N LYS A 640 -7.10 30.13 5.98
CA LYS A 640 -6.54 31.43 6.44
C LYS A 640 -5.06 31.61 6.09
N LEU A 641 -4.30 30.53 5.96
CA LEU A 641 -2.84 30.53 5.83
C LEU A 641 -2.34 29.98 4.48
N ASN A 642 -3.24 29.64 3.55
CA ASN A 642 -2.93 29.02 2.25
C ASN A 642 -1.89 29.81 1.42
N SER A 643 -1.90 31.14 1.49
CA SER A 643 -0.92 32.03 0.84
C SER A 643 0.52 31.78 1.28
N TYR A 644 0.73 31.15 2.46
CA TYR A 644 2.03 30.82 3.03
C TYR A 644 2.30 29.31 3.09
N ALA A 645 1.44 28.48 2.49
CA ALA A 645 1.55 27.02 2.55
C ALA A 645 2.92 26.48 2.09
N TYR A 646 3.60 27.17 1.16
CA TYR A 646 4.94 26.80 0.72
C TYR A 646 6.01 26.76 1.84
N LEU A 647 5.80 27.45 2.97
CA LEU A 647 6.67 27.40 4.16
C LEU A 647 6.46 26.15 5.03
N PHE A 648 5.32 25.48 4.89
CA PHE A 648 4.94 24.33 5.72
C PHE A 648 4.36 23.15 4.92
N ASN A 649 4.55 23.14 3.60
CA ASN A 649 4.34 21.98 2.75
C ASN A 649 5.42 20.94 3.01
N THR A 650 5.04 19.66 3.05
CA THR A 650 5.97 18.53 3.17
C THR A 650 5.53 17.36 2.28
N LEU A 651 6.42 16.39 2.05
CA LEU A 651 6.01 15.14 1.41
C LEU A 651 5.33 14.25 2.44
N TRP A 652 4.03 14.10 2.28
CA TRP A 652 3.21 13.15 3.00
C TRP A 652 3.14 11.82 2.26
N TRP A 653 3.28 10.71 2.98
CA TRP A 653 2.70 9.44 2.54
C TRP A 653 1.16 9.59 2.54
N ARG A 654 0.51 9.38 1.38
CA ARG A 654 -0.90 9.71 1.19
C ARG A 654 -1.82 8.95 2.14
N GLN A 655 -1.60 7.65 2.34
CA GLN A 655 -2.45 6.84 3.23
C GLN A 655 -2.42 7.36 4.67
N LEU A 656 -1.25 7.66 5.24
CA LEU A 656 -1.15 8.30 6.56
C LEU A 656 -1.99 9.59 6.63
N ARG A 657 -1.80 10.51 5.66
CA ARG A 657 -2.46 11.82 5.62
C ARG A 657 -3.98 11.73 5.51
N GLN A 658 -4.48 10.71 4.81
CA GLN A 658 -5.90 10.51 4.53
C GLN A 658 -6.61 9.59 5.53
N GLN A 659 -5.87 8.82 6.33
CA GLN A 659 -6.40 7.85 7.29
C GLN A 659 -6.06 8.25 8.73
N ASN A 660 -5.03 7.68 9.36
CA ASN A 660 -4.80 7.89 10.81
C ASN A 660 -4.53 9.37 11.17
N TRP A 661 -3.84 10.14 10.32
CA TRP A 661 -3.68 11.58 10.58
C TRP A 661 -5.00 12.36 10.42
N ARG A 662 -5.86 11.95 9.49
CA ARG A 662 -7.19 12.55 9.29
C ARG A 662 -8.09 12.28 10.51
N HIS A 663 -8.15 11.04 10.98
CA HIS A 663 -8.93 10.66 12.16
C HIS A 663 -8.43 11.33 13.45
N PHE A 664 -7.11 11.54 13.59
CA PHE A 664 -6.57 12.35 14.68
C PHE A 664 -7.10 13.80 14.63
N LEU A 665 -7.08 14.44 13.45
CA LEU A 665 -7.57 15.81 13.28
C LEU A 665 -9.10 15.93 13.47
N GLU A 666 -9.87 14.90 13.08
CA GLU A 666 -11.31 14.82 13.34
C GLU A 666 -11.59 14.77 14.85
N ALA A 667 -10.90 13.88 15.59
CA ALA A 667 -11.00 13.79 17.04
C ALA A 667 -10.57 15.11 17.72
N LEU A 668 -9.52 15.77 17.22
CA LEU A 668 -9.07 17.07 17.71
C LEU A 668 -10.11 18.17 17.44
N ASN A 669 -10.74 18.21 16.26
CA ASN A 669 -11.76 19.21 15.94
C ASN A 669 -13.00 19.07 16.84
N GLU A 670 -13.44 17.84 17.14
CA GLU A 670 -14.49 17.59 18.12
C GLU A 670 -14.06 18.02 19.54
N ARG A 671 -12.83 17.70 19.96
CA ARG A 671 -12.28 18.13 21.26
C ARG A 671 -12.15 19.65 21.38
N THR A 672 -11.84 20.38 20.29
CA THR A 672 -11.62 21.84 20.35
C THR A 672 -12.90 22.65 20.55
N ARG A 673 -14.07 22.06 20.32
CA ARG A 673 -15.37 22.60 20.78
C ARG A 673 -15.45 22.72 22.30
N VAL A 674 -14.69 21.90 23.03
CA VAL A 674 -14.65 21.86 24.51
C VAL A 674 -13.42 22.56 25.08
N THR A 675 -12.22 22.35 24.50
CA THR A 675 -10.94 22.87 25.04
C THR A 675 -10.05 23.42 23.92
N LYS A 676 -9.57 24.67 24.07
CA LYS A 676 -8.55 25.22 23.17
C LYS A 676 -7.14 24.76 23.53
N TYR A 677 -6.36 24.39 22.53
CA TYR A 677 -4.93 24.07 22.65
C TYR A 677 -4.08 25.12 21.96
N LEU A 678 -2.92 25.41 22.56
CA LEU A 678 -1.78 25.97 21.84
C LEU A 678 -1.09 24.80 21.14
N VAL A 679 -1.01 24.87 19.82
CA VAL A 679 -0.49 23.81 18.96
C VAL A 679 0.89 24.19 18.47
N TYR A 680 1.81 23.23 18.49
CA TYR A 680 3.07 23.28 17.72
C TYR A 680 3.11 22.06 16.81
N MET A 681 3.41 22.23 15.53
CA MET A 681 3.45 21.16 14.55
C MET A 681 4.71 21.24 13.70
N GLY A 682 5.38 20.11 13.46
CA GLY A 682 6.64 20.05 12.75
C GLY A 682 6.96 18.64 12.24
N THR A 683 8.23 18.44 11.90
CA THR A 683 8.72 17.18 11.31
C THR A 683 10.01 16.71 11.99
N HIS A 684 10.38 15.44 11.80
CA HIS A 684 11.66 14.90 12.27
C HIS A 684 12.19 13.79 11.35
N GLY A 685 13.52 13.57 11.38
CA GLY A 685 14.21 12.56 10.57
C GLY A 685 14.06 12.74 9.05
N ILE A 686 14.50 11.73 8.29
CA ILE A 686 14.34 11.64 6.85
C ILE A 686 13.79 10.24 6.52
N ALA A 687 12.68 10.17 5.78
CA ALA A 687 12.11 8.90 5.39
C ALA A 687 12.98 8.20 4.34
N MET A 688 13.11 6.89 4.49
CA MET A 688 13.95 6.04 3.64
C MET A 688 13.11 4.92 3.02
N MET A 689 13.55 4.46 1.85
CA MET A 689 13.02 3.29 1.15
C MET A 689 14.14 2.28 0.84
N PRO A 690 13.85 0.98 0.68
CA PRO A 690 14.84 0.00 0.24
C PRO A 690 15.41 0.33 -1.14
N SER A 691 16.72 0.16 -1.35
CA SER A 691 17.37 0.41 -2.64
C SER A 691 17.36 -0.82 -3.55
N LYS A 692 17.35 -0.59 -4.86
CA LYS A 692 17.21 -1.61 -5.92
C LYS A 692 18.54 -2.28 -6.33
N GLN A 693 19.60 -2.20 -5.53
CA GLN A 693 20.91 -2.76 -5.89
C GLN A 693 20.93 -4.30 -5.80
N ARG A 694 21.37 -4.98 -6.87
CA ARG A 694 21.36 -6.45 -7.00
C ARG A 694 22.34 -7.21 -6.07
N ASN A 695 23.19 -6.51 -5.31
CA ASN A 695 24.14 -7.16 -4.42
C ASN A 695 23.48 -7.33 -3.04
N CYS A 696 22.83 -8.48 -2.83
CA CYS A 696 22.04 -8.84 -1.65
C CYS A 696 22.85 -9.00 -0.33
N SER A 697 23.99 -8.32 -0.19
CA SER A 697 24.88 -8.41 0.99
C SER A 697 24.56 -7.36 2.06
N LEU A 698 24.04 -6.19 1.66
CA LEU A 698 23.54 -5.14 2.54
C LEU A 698 22.43 -4.37 1.83
N LEU A 699 21.24 -4.31 2.44
CA LEU A 699 20.18 -3.40 2.03
C LEU A 699 20.63 -1.95 2.22
N LYS A 700 21.10 -1.31 1.15
CA LYS A 700 21.19 0.15 1.11
C LYS A 700 19.78 0.73 1.10
N SER A 701 19.62 1.87 1.76
CA SER A 701 18.38 2.61 1.84
C SER A 701 18.54 3.96 1.15
N ASP A 702 17.63 4.25 0.21
CA ASP A 702 17.60 5.51 -0.53
C ASP A 702 16.67 6.50 0.19
N PHE A 703 17.04 7.78 0.25
CA PHE A 703 16.16 8.82 0.80
C PHE A 703 14.95 9.04 -0.11
N ILE A 704 13.78 9.22 0.49
CA ILE A 704 12.55 9.57 -0.24
C ILE A 704 12.61 11.05 -0.60
N THR A 705 13.24 11.34 -1.74
CA THR A 705 13.53 12.69 -2.21
C THR A 705 13.07 12.88 -3.65
N VAL A 706 12.28 13.92 -3.92
CA VAL A 706 12.00 14.40 -5.27
C VAL A 706 12.91 15.59 -5.57
N ARG A 707 13.65 15.52 -6.68
CA ARG A 707 14.59 16.56 -7.14
C ARG A 707 14.21 17.07 -8.52
N SER A 708 14.33 18.37 -8.70
CA SER A 708 14.26 19.06 -9.99
C SER A 708 15.38 20.10 -10.05
N ASP A 709 15.68 20.60 -11.25
CA ASP A 709 16.86 21.41 -11.63
C ASP A 709 17.21 22.58 -10.70
N GLN A 710 16.23 23.08 -9.94
CA GLN A 710 16.35 24.24 -9.04
C GLN A 710 15.77 24.00 -7.64
N SER A 711 15.11 22.88 -7.39
CA SER A 711 14.36 22.67 -6.13
C SER A 711 14.24 21.19 -5.78
N GLN A 712 14.55 20.86 -4.52
CA GLN A 712 14.44 19.53 -3.91
C GLN A 712 13.42 19.57 -2.78
N VAL A 713 12.68 18.47 -2.58
CA VAL A 713 11.95 18.21 -1.34
C VAL A 713 12.18 16.76 -0.90
N THR A 714 12.29 16.55 0.40
CA THR A 714 12.57 15.25 1.02
C THR A 714 11.48 14.94 2.02
N ALA A 715 10.98 13.70 2.05
CA ALA A 715 9.99 13.30 3.04
C ALA A 715 10.66 13.17 4.43
N PRO A 716 10.07 13.76 5.48
CA PRO A 716 10.51 13.50 6.85
C PRO A 716 10.13 12.08 7.26
N ALA A 717 10.90 11.46 8.16
CA ALA A 717 10.54 10.17 8.73
C ALA A 717 9.29 10.28 9.61
N TYR A 718 9.15 11.41 10.30
CA TYR A 718 8.10 11.67 11.26
C TYR A 718 7.42 13.01 11.04
N ILE A 719 6.11 13.03 11.28
CA ILE A 719 5.31 14.25 11.41
C ILE A 719 4.75 14.27 12.83
N TRP A 720 4.88 15.39 13.53
CA TRP A 720 4.53 15.49 14.95
C TRP A 720 3.72 16.75 15.24
N ILE A 721 2.82 16.63 16.23
CA ILE A 721 1.99 17.72 16.74
C ILE A 721 1.95 17.67 18.26
N TYR A 722 2.39 18.75 18.91
CA TYR A 722 2.30 18.96 20.35
C TYR A 722 1.07 19.82 20.65
N LEU A 723 0.14 19.25 21.39
CA LEU A 723 -1.04 19.92 21.94
C LEU A 723 -0.74 20.33 23.38
N LYS A 724 -0.90 21.62 23.69
CA LYS A 724 -0.74 22.17 25.03
C LYS A 724 -2.04 22.82 25.50
N SER A 725 -2.62 22.34 26.59
CA SER A 725 -3.92 22.85 27.04
C SER A 725 -3.79 24.28 27.57
N LEU A 726 -4.67 25.17 27.09
CA LEU A 726 -4.74 26.55 27.59
C LEU A 726 -5.45 26.66 28.94
N ARG A 727 -6.09 25.58 29.43
CA ARG A 727 -6.75 25.54 30.74
C ARG A 727 -5.80 24.99 31.83
N PRO A 728 -5.53 25.73 32.91
CA PRO A 728 -4.62 25.29 33.97
C PRO A 728 -5.01 23.97 34.67
N SER A 729 -6.30 23.65 34.73
CA SER A 729 -6.86 22.41 35.26
C SER A 729 -6.60 21.19 34.37
N GLU A 730 -6.41 21.40 33.07
CA GLU A 730 -6.33 20.36 32.04
C GLU A 730 -4.87 20.14 31.54
N ARG A 731 -3.87 20.68 32.25
CA ARG A 731 -2.42 20.50 31.93
C ARG A 731 -1.92 19.04 31.95
N LYS A 732 -2.75 18.08 32.38
CA LYS A 732 -2.48 16.64 32.22
C LYS A 732 -2.67 16.17 30.77
N GLU A 733 -3.33 16.98 29.93
CA GLU A 733 -3.59 16.72 28.51
C GLU A 733 -2.50 17.29 27.58
N ASP A 734 -1.40 17.81 28.13
CA ASP A 734 -0.25 18.26 27.35
C ASP A 734 0.41 17.03 26.68
N ILE A 735 0.14 16.80 25.40
CA ILE A 735 0.44 15.54 24.67
C ILE A 735 1.09 15.80 23.31
N VAL A 736 1.99 14.92 22.87
CA VAL A 736 2.53 14.92 21.50
C VAL A 736 2.02 13.70 20.76
N VAL A 737 1.42 13.90 19.59
CA VAL A 737 1.05 12.81 18.65
C VAL A 737 2.08 12.80 17.53
N ILE A 738 2.61 11.62 17.20
CA ILE A 738 3.71 11.42 16.24
C ILE A 738 3.34 10.28 15.30
N ALA A 739 3.51 10.51 13.99
CA ALA A 739 3.21 9.54 12.94
C ALA A 739 4.45 9.15 12.12
N HIS A 740 4.58 7.85 11.81
CA HIS A 740 5.57 7.31 10.86
C HIS A 740 5.14 7.64 9.43
N ASN A 741 5.84 8.58 8.79
CA ASN A 741 5.55 9.06 7.44
C ASN A 741 6.26 8.23 6.35
N SER A 742 6.25 6.89 6.51
CA SER A 742 6.86 5.94 5.56
C SER A 742 6.10 4.61 5.53
N PRO A 743 5.76 4.07 4.34
CA PRO A 743 5.20 2.74 4.20
C PRO A 743 6.26 1.62 4.32
N TYR A 744 7.54 1.96 4.43
CA TYR A 744 8.66 1.00 4.37
C TYR A 744 9.21 0.58 5.74
N VAL A 745 8.50 0.87 6.83
CA VAL A 745 8.85 0.40 8.17
C VAL A 745 8.07 -0.90 8.44
N ALA A 746 8.77 -2.01 8.67
CA ALA A 746 8.15 -3.31 8.93
C ALA A 746 7.37 -3.31 10.26
N ASN A 747 8.09 -3.00 11.35
CA ASN A 747 7.56 -2.96 12.71
C ASN A 747 7.71 -1.52 13.27
N PRO A 748 6.83 -0.58 12.90
CA PRO A 748 6.85 0.77 13.45
C PRO A 748 6.47 0.78 14.94
N GLY A 749 7.05 1.70 15.71
CA GLY A 749 6.84 1.82 17.15
C GLY A 749 7.20 3.20 17.71
N SER A 750 6.99 3.39 19.01
CA SER A 750 7.23 4.67 19.71
C SER A 750 8.66 4.86 20.22
N SER A 751 9.47 3.79 20.25
CA SER A 751 10.70 3.69 21.05
C SER A 751 11.83 4.66 20.69
N GLU A 752 11.79 5.30 19.51
CA GLU A 752 12.68 6.41 19.16
C GLU A 752 12.39 7.68 19.99
N PHE A 753 11.16 7.86 20.47
CA PHE A 753 10.68 9.05 21.19
C PHE A 753 10.22 8.78 22.62
N CYS A 754 9.59 7.63 22.90
CA CYS A 754 9.15 7.25 24.24
C CYS A 754 8.97 5.73 24.40
N GLU A 755 9.30 5.23 25.61
CA GLU A 755 9.18 3.82 26.00
C GLU A 755 7.72 3.32 26.05
N VAL A 756 6.77 4.23 26.32
CA VAL A 756 5.34 3.95 26.46
C VAL A 756 4.55 4.90 25.58
N ASP A 757 3.77 4.32 24.67
CA ASP A 757 2.74 5.01 23.90
C ASP A 757 1.53 5.32 24.81
N VAL A 758 1.29 6.62 25.04
CA VAL A 758 0.29 7.11 26.00
C VAL A 758 -1.02 7.55 25.35
N CYS A 759 -1.30 7.17 24.09
CA CYS A 759 -2.59 7.55 23.46
C CYS A 759 -3.79 7.03 24.27
N ASP A 760 -3.65 5.86 24.90
CA ASP A 760 -4.73 5.22 25.65
C ASP A 760 -4.87 5.76 27.09
N GLU A 761 -3.96 6.64 27.52
CA GLU A 761 -4.14 7.50 28.71
C GLU A 761 -5.03 8.72 28.40
N VAL A 762 -5.17 9.09 27.12
CA VAL A 762 -5.91 10.28 26.67
C VAL A 762 -7.30 9.86 26.18
N GLU A 763 -8.27 9.91 27.09
CA GLU A 763 -9.63 9.41 26.89
C GLU A 763 -10.29 9.81 25.56
N TRP A 764 -10.19 11.08 25.15
CA TRP A 764 -10.82 11.55 23.91
C TRP A 764 -10.10 11.07 22.62
N LEU A 765 -8.82 10.68 22.70
CA LEU A 765 -8.13 9.99 21.62
C LEU A 765 -8.51 8.50 21.62
N LYS A 766 -8.41 7.85 22.79
CA LYS A 766 -8.76 6.43 23.00
C LYS A 766 -10.16 6.08 22.51
N ASN A 767 -11.15 6.91 22.85
CA ASN A 767 -12.57 6.67 22.56
C ASN A 767 -12.98 7.19 21.16
N SER A 768 -12.01 7.40 20.25
CA SER A 768 -12.24 7.85 18.87
C SER A 768 -11.71 6.83 17.87
N ASN A 769 -12.13 6.96 16.59
CA ASN A 769 -11.64 6.12 15.50
C ASN A 769 -10.10 6.13 15.41
N PHE A 770 -9.45 7.26 15.74
CA PHE A 770 -8.00 7.33 15.83
C PHE A 770 -7.44 6.38 16.89
N GLY A 771 -7.98 6.40 18.12
CA GLY A 771 -7.54 5.55 19.23
C GLY A 771 -7.43 4.06 18.86
N TYR A 772 -8.34 3.59 18.03
CA TYR A 772 -8.42 2.21 17.57
C TYR A 772 -7.59 1.91 16.31
N LEU A 773 -7.54 2.82 15.33
CA LEU A 773 -6.90 2.60 14.02
C LEU A 773 -5.42 2.98 13.96
N ARG A 774 -4.96 3.86 14.86
CA ARG A 774 -3.61 4.45 14.90
C ARG A 774 -2.45 3.44 14.82
N GLN A 775 -2.62 2.23 15.33
CA GLN A 775 -1.59 1.18 15.31
C GLN A 775 -1.57 0.33 14.04
N ILE A 776 -2.56 0.45 13.14
CA ILE A 776 -2.59 -0.30 11.87
C ILE A 776 -1.53 0.31 10.91
N PRO A 777 -0.45 -0.42 10.55
CA PRO A 777 0.67 0.18 9.83
C PRO A 777 0.28 0.71 8.44
N THR A 778 -0.66 0.04 7.77
CA THR A 778 -1.16 0.39 6.42
C THR A 778 -1.96 1.70 6.37
N LEU A 779 -2.48 2.17 7.51
CA LEU A 779 -3.19 3.44 7.67
C LEU A 779 -2.27 4.57 8.16
N GLY A 780 -0.98 4.29 8.34
CA GLY A 780 0.03 5.20 8.91
C GLY A 780 0.16 5.06 10.42
N TYR A 781 1.13 4.26 10.88
CA TYR A 781 1.34 4.02 12.31
C TYR A 781 1.58 5.34 13.07
N THR A 782 0.75 5.58 14.08
CA THR A 782 0.73 6.81 14.87
C THR A 782 0.61 6.48 16.36
N PHE A 783 1.38 7.19 17.19
CA PHE A 783 1.52 6.96 18.62
C PHE A 783 1.58 8.30 19.37
N CYS A 784 1.44 8.28 20.69
CA CYS A 784 1.46 9.47 21.52
C CYS A 784 2.59 9.38 22.56
N CYS A 785 3.39 10.44 22.67
CA CYS A 785 4.44 10.57 23.68
C CYS A 785 4.16 11.77 24.59
N ARG A 786 4.67 11.70 25.82
CA ARG A 786 4.67 12.85 26.73
C ARG A 786 5.69 13.90 26.25
N PRO A 787 5.39 15.21 26.29
CA PRO A 787 6.25 16.25 25.70
C PRO A 787 7.70 16.28 26.21
N LYS A 788 7.94 15.84 27.45
CA LYS A 788 9.29 15.79 28.05
C LYS A 788 10.20 14.75 27.40
N ASP A 789 9.64 13.72 26.76
CA ASP A 789 10.41 12.64 26.17
C ASP A 789 10.80 13.00 24.73
N VAL A 790 9.84 13.55 23.96
CA VAL A 790 10.09 14.15 22.64
C VAL A 790 11.13 15.28 22.70
N ALA A 791 11.12 16.08 23.78
CA ALA A 791 12.11 17.13 24.04
C ALA A 791 13.56 16.65 24.24
N LYS A 792 13.79 15.34 24.41
CA LYS A 792 15.13 14.73 24.46
C LYS A 792 15.68 14.43 23.06
N VAL A 793 14.78 14.25 22.09
CA VAL A 793 15.07 13.70 20.75
C VAL A 793 15.05 14.79 19.68
N ILE A 794 14.11 15.73 19.77
CA ILE A 794 13.96 16.84 18.82
C ILE A 794 14.59 18.12 19.41
N PRO A 795 15.76 18.59 18.96
CA PRO A 795 16.48 19.69 19.64
C PRO A 795 15.80 21.06 19.54
N HIS A 796 14.91 21.24 18.56
CA HIS A 796 14.11 22.46 18.33
C HIS A 796 12.66 22.31 18.85
N PHE A 797 12.37 21.30 19.66
CA PHE A 797 11.05 21.12 20.26
C PHE A 797 10.77 22.27 21.25
N PRO A 798 9.54 22.82 21.34
CA PRO A 798 9.28 24.12 21.98
C PRO A 798 9.29 24.13 23.53
N ILE A 799 9.81 23.07 24.17
CA ILE A 799 10.07 23.02 25.62
C ILE A 799 11.45 22.40 25.88
N SER A 800 12.11 22.80 26.96
CA SER A 800 13.38 22.20 27.40
C SER A 800 13.13 21.00 28.32
N ALA A 801 13.84 19.89 28.07
CA ALA A 801 13.82 18.67 28.88
C ALA A 801 14.20 18.90 30.35
N ASN A 802 15.04 19.91 30.65
CA ASN A 802 15.59 20.16 31.99
C ASN A 802 14.65 20.91 32.95
N THR A 803 13.40 21.16 32.56
CA THR A 803 12.39 21.94 33.33
C THR A 803 11.85 21.25 34.60
N GLY A 804 12.56 20.23 35.13
CA GLY A 804 12.21 19.52 36.36
C GLY A 804 13.22 19.63 37.52
N ALA A 805 14.45 20.11 37.29
CA ALA A 805 15.54 20.04 38.27
C ALA A 805 15.92 21.41 38.85
N ALA A 806 15.06 21.97 39.71
CA ALA A 806 15.26 23.33 40.24
C ALA A 806 14.71 23.60 41.65
N THR A 807 14.95 22.71 42.63
CA THR A 807 15.19 23.08 44.06
C THR A 807 15.58 21.86 44.90
N GLU A 808 16.86 21.49 44.90
CA GLU A 808 17.46 20.85 46.08
C GLU A 808 18.90 21.35 46.23
N VAL A 809 19.12 22.19 47.25
CA VAL A 809 20.41 22.86 47.48
C VAL A 809 21.26 21.98 48.39
N THR A 810 22.14 21.19 47.77
CA THR A 810 23.12 20.38 48.50
C THR A 810 24.54 20.81 48.13
N ARG A 811 25.42 20.87 49.13
CA ARG A 811 26.74 21.54 49.03
C ARG A 811 27.71 20.87 48.05
N SER A 812 28.54 21.71 47.45
CA SER A 812 29.78 21.38 46.76
C SER A 812 30.79 20.61 47.65
N THR A 813 31.46 19.63 47.06
CA THR A 813 32.89 19.33 47.29
C THR A 813 33.54 18.96 45.95
N GLU A 814 34.77 19.41 45.75
CA GLU A 814 35.51 19.29 44.49
C GLU A 814 36.28 17.96 44.38
N SER A 815 36.47 17.46 43.16
CA SER A 815 37.75 16.91 42.71
C SER A 815 37.85 17.02 41.18
N SER A 816 39.03 16.85 40.59
CA SER A 816 39.35 17.36 39.24
C SER A 816 40.09 16.36 38.34
N ASN A 817 40.10 16.69 37.04
CA ASN A 817 40.89 16.09 35.95
C ASN A 817 40.37 14.72 35.40
N SER A 818 40.65 14.33 34.14
CA SER A 818 41.58 14.90 33.15
C SER A 818 41.12 14.84 31.69
N LYS A 819 41.34 15.96 30.97
CA LYS A 819 41.84 16.15 29.58
C LYS A 819 41.37 15.28 28.40
N LEU A 820 41.14 15.99 27.29
CA LEU A 820 41.13 15.50 25.89
C LEU A 820 42.43 14.79 25.50
N LEU A 821 42.35 14.00 24.41
CA LEU A 821 43.50 13.65 23.58
C LEU A 821 43.07 13.68 22.09
N GLU A 822 43.38 14.77 21.40
CA GLU A 822 43.27 14.89 19.95
C GLU A 822 44.50 14.26 19.28
N ILE A 823 44.34 13.65 18.11
CA ILE A 823 45.44 13.25 17.23
C ILE A 823 45.10 13.65 15.79
N VAL A 824 45.95 14.46 15.17
CA VAL A 824 45.78 14.99 13.81
C VAL A 824 47.06 14.75 13.00
N THR A 825 46.94 13.90 11.97
CA THR A 825 47.76 13.73 10.73
C THR A 825 49.29 13.84 10.77
N GLY A 826 50.01 12.95 10.07
CA GLY A 826 51.47 13.03 10.00
C GLY A 826 52.24 12.22 8.93
N ASN A 827 51.62 11.84 7.80
CA ASN A 827 52.25 11.64 6.46
C ASN A 827 51.24 11.06 5.46
#